data_AF-A0AA37PG15-F1
#
_entry.id   AF-A0AA37PG15-F1
#
_cell.length_a   1.000
_cell.length_b   1.000
_cell.length_c   1.000
_cell.angle_alpha   90.00
_cell.angle_beta   90.00
_cell.angle_gamma   90.00
#
_symmetry.space_group_name_H-M   'P 1'
#
loop_
_entity.id
_entity.type
_entity.pdbx_description
1 polymer ?
#
loop_
_entity_poly.entity_id
_entity_poly.type
_entity_poly.pdbx_seq_one_letter_code
_entity_poly.pdbx_strand_id
1 'polypeptide(L)'
;MNVGGAAPAVSIDDTDEGNFRPPSTVPTTPEGSVTFSPVVRAANNLVADGDCVSDDAFGELLSDPEGHASSATNSRRPLVTNICCVGAGYVGGPTAAVIAFQNPHIRVTIVDRDQRRIRRWNSKHPPIYEPGLRDIVRVARDGANACSFKDEPVKPGCSNISSLSSATPSECGSQCGEGSITVPARQPNLFFSTEVSKCISEADIVLVAVNTPTKTRGHGAGSATDMAAFEAVTAEVARHARPGAIIVEKSTVPCRTAELLAVHRPGVHFEILSNPEFLAAGTAVNDLLHPDRVLIGSDTTSSGKRAAEALAGVYAAWVPRSRILTTNVWSSELAKLVANSMLAQRISSINSISAICERTGADVDEVAASVGRDPRIGDKFLKAGIGFGGSCFKKDILSLVYLAESLDLDEVGEYWRQVVKMNDYQRDRFTKRVVKCLNNTLAGKKITILGYAFKKNTSDTRESPALEIIRTLLEEGPREIAVFDPCCNPLVIREEIRQLCGKLNPLEEDGGPLKVYGNAYEACSDSNAVLITTEFDEFRNTKAPLPSLRRSTTSGVTFDPRPFQSLEIRQADVLTLQKYLMAQQDRLKEPVTSSDDPLGRYIVEPECANDCPDCRAELDSKVSGFATGLGNEEYKTKERIDWARVARDMQVPRWVFDGRGVVDADGMAKLGVRVESVGRKGRN
;
A
#
# COMPACT_ATOMS: atom_id res chain seq x y z
N MET A 1 33.20 -46.87 34.13
CA MET A 1 33.12 -46.84 35.60
C MET A 1 33.20 -45.39 36.05
N ASN A 2 32.17 -44.97 36.78
CA ASN A 2 32.02 -43.73 37.58
C ASN A 2 33.23 -43.56 38.55
N VAL A 3 33.71 -42.42 39.06
CA VAL A 3 33.18 -41.12 39.55
C VAL A 3 34.40 -40.16 39.55
N GLY A 4 34.35 -38.90 39.07
CA GLY A 4 33.94 -37.69 39.79
C GLY A 4 35.14 -36.84 40.25
N GLY A 5 35.09 -35.53 39.99
CA GLY A 5 36.10 -34.56 40.41
C GLY A 5 35.67 -33.14 40.08
N ALA A 6 35.30 -32.39 41.12
CA ALA A 6 34.88 -30.99 41.06
C ALA A 6 36.09 -30.03 41.13
N ALA A 7 35.97 -28.87 40.45
CA ALA A 7 36.74 -27.63 40.70
C ALA A 7 36.04 -26.45 39.96
N PRO A 8 36.37 -25.17 40.20
CA PRO A 8 35.68 -24.32 41.16
C PRO A 8 35.08 -23.03 40.54
N ALA A 9 34.35 -22.29 41.37
CA ALA A 9 33.78 -20.98 41.07
C ALA A 9 34.86 -19.92 40.78
N VAL A 10 34.61 -19.09 39.77
CA VAL A 10 35.40 -17.89 39.45
C VAL A 10 34.48 -16.67 39.56
N SER A 11 34.88 -15.78 40.47
CA SER A 11 34.44 -14.40 40.64
C SER A 11 34.74 -13.56 39.41
N ILE A 12 33.77 -12.77 38.95
CA ILE A 12 33.99 -11.73 37.94
C ILE A 12 33.77 -10.38 38.62
N ASP A 13 34.85 -9.61 38.64
CA ASP A 13 34.91 -8.20 39.04
C ASP A 13 34.05 -7.34 38.11
N ASP A 14 33.30 -6.45 38.75
CA ASP A 14 32.71 -5.25 38.16
C ASP A 14 33.83 -4.31 37.71
N THR A 15 33.85 -3.92 36.43
CA THR A 15 34.16 -2.56 35.92
C THR A 15 34.31 -2.59 34.40
N ASP A 16 33.24 -2.22 33.67
CA ASP A 16 33.40 -1.42 32.45
C ASP A 16 32.09 -0.69 32.12
N GLU A 17 32.07 0.62 32.37
CA GLU A 17 30.95 1.52 32.04
C GLU A 17 30.93 1.81 30.53
N GLY A 18 30.23 0.97 29.78
CA GLY A 18 29.83 1.23 28.40
C GLY A 18 28.36 1.65 28.32
N ASN A 19 28.13 2.91 27.93
CA ASN A 19 26.83 3.59 27.76
C ASN A 19 25.73 2.72 27.07
N PHE A 20 24.97 1.97 27.86
CA PHE A 20 23.78 1.21 27.42
C PHE A 20 22.52 1.97 27.85
N ARG A 21 21.77 2.52 26.88
CA ARG A 21 20.39 2.99 27.15
C ARG A 21 19.45 1.77 27.12
N PRO A 22 18.67 1.49 28.17
CA PRO A 22 17.74 0.38 28.16
C PRO A 22 16.53 0.67 27.27
N PRO A 23 15.97 -0.31 26.53
CA PRO A 23 14.64 -0.19 25.98
C PRO A 23 13.62 -0.09 27.13
N SER A 24 12.78 0.94 27.04
CA SER A 24 11.77 1.30 28.03
C SER A 24 10.79 0.15 28.29
N THR A 25 10.64 -0.16 29.58
CA THR A 25 9.61 -0.92 30.32
C THR A 25 9.63 -2.46 30.32
N VAL A 26 9.97 -2.99 31.51
CA VAL A 26 9.76 -4.36 32.03
C VAL A 26 8.49 -4.40 32.93
N PRO A 27 7.99 -5.54 33.43
CA PRO A 27 6.57 -5.84 33.56
C PRO A 27 6.00 -5.55 34.95
N THR A 28 4.72 -5.19 35.03
CA THR A 28 3.93 -5.27 36.26
C THR A 28 2.70 -6.14 36.01
N THR A 29 2.67 -7.34 36.61
CA THR A 29 1.65 -7.83 37.57
C THR A 29 1.83 -9.37 37.77
N PRO A 30 1.64 -9.92 38.99
CA PRO A 30 1.97 -11.30 39.35
C PRO A 30 0.97 -12.36 38.83
N GLU A 31 1.37 -13.62 38.96
CA GLU A 31 0.59 -14.82 38.69
C GLU A 31 -0.79 -14.84 39.39
N GLY A 32 -1.79 -15.34 38.65
CA GLY A 32 -2.99 -15.95 39.23
C GLY A 32 -4.21 -15.05 39.37
N SER A 33 -4.98 -14.87 38.29
CA SER A 33 -6.44 -14.89 38.37
C SER A 33 -7.06 -15.26 37.03
N VAL A 34 -7.67 -16.45 37.03
CA VAL A 34 -8.56 -16.99 36.02
C VAL A 34 -9.85 -16.17 35.99
N THR A 35 -10.22 -15.59 34.84
CA THR A 35 -11.56 -15.60 34.21
C THR A 35 -11.72 -14.55 33.10
N PHE A 36 -11.85 -15.07 31.86
CA PHE A 36 -12.46 -14.47 30.66
C PHE A 36 -11.89 -13.18 30.02
N SER A 37 -11.61 -13.29 28.72
CA SER A 37 -11.81 -12.21 27.75
C SER A 37 -13.29 -12.23 27.31
N PRO A 38 -14.07 -11.14 27.45
CA PRO A 38 -15.54 -11.14 27.30
C PRO A 38 -16.04 -11.07 25.85
N VAL A 39 -15.25 -11.55 24.88
CA VAL A 39 -15.46 -11.26 23.44
C VAL A 39 -16.50 -12.16 22.75
N VAL A 40 -17.13 -13.15 23.41
CA VAL A 40 -18.12 -14.02 22.72
C VAL A 40 -19.41 -14.31 23.51
N ARG A 41 -19.43 -14.22 24.85
CA ARG A 41 -20.63 -14.61 25.65
C ARG A 41 -21.80 -13.62 25.64
N ALA A 42 -21.62 -12.37 25.22
CA ALA A 42 -22.68 -11.36 25.27
C ALA A 42 -23.72 -11.47 24.13
N ALA A 43 -23.49 -12.31 23.11
CA ALA A 43 -24.41 -12.49 22.00
C ALA A 43 -25.72 -13.22 22.38
N ASN A 44 -25.78 -13.87 23.56
CA ASN A 44 -26.97 -14.61 23.99
C ASN A 44 -27.81 -13.91 25.08
N ASN A 45 -27.44 -12.74 25.58
CA ASN A 45 -28.10 -12.13 26.74
C ASN A 45 -28.51 -10.65 26.58
N LEU A 46 -28.64 -10.12 25.36
CA LEU A 46 -29.20 -8.78 25.15
C LEU A 46 -30.37 -8.82 24.16
N VAL A 47 -31.48 -9.39 24.64
CA VAL A 47 -32.84 -9.00 24.28
C VAL A 47 -33.54 -8.70 25.60
N ALA A 48 -34.15 -7.52 25.72
CA ALA A 48 -34.64 -6.85 26.94
C ALA A 48 -33.53 -6.04 27.65
N ASP A 49 -33.62 -4.74 27.91
CA ASP A 49 -34.77 -3.84 28.05
C ASP A 49 -34.51 -2.50 27.36
N GLY A 50 -35.58 -1.87 26.86
CA GLY A 50 -35.55 -0.50 26.37
C GLY A 50 -35.63 0.47 27.54
N ASP A 51 -34.69 1.40 27.60
CA ASP A 51 -34.88 2.68 28.28
C ASP A 51 -34.36 3.81 27.39
N CYS A 52 -35.28 4.73 27.11
CA CYS A 52 -35.11 5.90 26.28
C CYS A 52 -34.15 6.91 26.92
N VAL A 53 -32.90 6.94 26.45
CA VAL A 53 -31.99 8.06 26.69
C VAL A 53 -32.20 9.09 25.57
N SER A 54 -32.52 10.32 25.98
CA SER A 54 -32.96 11.46 25.16
C SER A 54 -32.13 11.70 23.88
N ASP A 55 -32.84 11.79 22.75
CA ASP A 55 -32.36 11.98 21.36
C ASP A 55 -31.78 13.39 21.05
N ASP A 56 -31.60 14.27 22.05
CA ASP A 56 -31.45 15.71 21.84
C ASP A 56 -30.00 16.25 21.77
N ALA A 57 -28.97 15.43 21.95
CA ALA A 57 -27.57 15.89 21.84
C ALA A 57 -27.12 16.23 20.40
N PHE A 58 -27.97 15.97 19.38
CA PHE A 58 -27.70 16.30 17.98
C PHE A 58 -28.46 17.55 17.49
N GLY A 59 -29.30 18.14 18.34
CA GLY A 59 -30.13 19.32 17.99
C GLY A 59 -29.37 20.64 17.91
N GLU A 60 -28.21 20.76 18.58
CA GLU A 60 -27.44 22.01 18.65
C GLU A 60 -26.66 22.35 17.36
N LEU A 61 -26.75 21.52 16.31
CA LEU A 61 -26.28 21.87 14.97
C LEU A 61 -27.34 22.64 14.13
N LEU A 62 -28.51 22.97 14.70
CA LEU A 62 -29.66 23.49 13.93
C LEU A 62 -30.45 24.67 14.53
N SER A 63 -30.02 25.36 15.58
CA SER A 63 -30.79 26.50 16.13
C SER A 63 -30.36 27.85 15.54
N ASP A 64 -31.28 28.47 14.78
CA ASP A 64 -31.24 29.91 14.47
C ASP A 64 -32.12 30.63 15.51
N PRO A 65 -31.62 31.67 16.21
CA PRO A 65 -32.44 32.50 17.07
C PRO A 65 -33.08 33.58 16.21
N GLU A 66 -34.28 33.32 15.69
CA GLU A 66 -35.38 34.28 15.49
C GLU A 66 -36.39 33.70 14.50
N GLY A 67 -37.60 33.42 15.01
CA GLY A 67 -38.65 32.81 14.23
C GLY A 67 -39.26 33.80 13.25
N HIS A 68 -39.32 33.43 11.98
CA HIS A 68 -40.39 33.79 11.05
C HIS A 68 -40.64 32.63 10.07
N ALA A 69 -41.89 32.19 10.03
CA ALA A 69 -42.33 31.04 9.25
C ALA A 69 -42.35 31.34 7.75
N SER A 70 -41.58 30.61 6.95
CA SER A 70 -41.92 30.33 5.54
C SER A 70 -41.18 29.10 4.99
N SER A 71 -41.97 28.17 4.43
CA SER A 71 -41.72 27.31 3.26
C SER A 71 -40.37 26.59 3.05
N ALA A 72 -40.47 25.26 2.87
CA ALA A 72 -39.50 24.28 2.38
C ALA A 72 -38.51 23.71 3.42
N THR A 73 -38.81 22.49 3.85
CA THR A 73 -37.94 21.61 4.64
C THR A 73 -36.66 21.27 3.87
N ASN A 74 -35.66 22.13 3.96
CA ASN A 74 -34.27 21.80 3.71
C ASN A 74 -33.64 21.45 5.06
N SER A 75 -33.69 20.18 5.45
CA SER A 75 -32.89 19.70 6.58
C SER A 75 -31.41 19.96 6.24
N ARG A 76 -30.80 20.99 6.84
CA ARG A 76 -29.37 21.28 6.69
C ARG A 76 -28.59 20.03 7.09
N ARG A 77 -28.00 19.35 6.10
CA ARG A 77 -27.07 18.24 6.33
C ARG A 77 -25.88 18.80 7.14
N PRO A 78 -25.39 18.12 8.18
CA PRO A 78 -24.17 18.56 8.86
C PRO A 78 -23.04 18.56 7.84
N LEU A 79 -22.52 19.75 7.53
CA LEU A 79 -21.42 19.92 6.60
C LEU A 79 -20.16 19.49 7.35
N VAL A 80 -19.57 18.36 6.96
CA VAL A 80 -18.25 17.96 7.45
C VAL A 80 -17.25 18.99 6.95
N THR A 81 -16.53 19.63 7.87
CA THR A 81 -15.54 20.68 7.59
C THR A 81 -14.15 20.33 8.10
N ASN A 82 -14.04 19.44 9.09
CA ASN A 82 -12.77 19.04 9.69
C ASN A 82 -12.69 17.52 9.91
N ILE A 83 -11.67 16.89 9.34
CA ILE A 83 -11.38 15.47 9.46
C ILE A 83 -10.00 15.29 10.09
N CYS A 84 -9.92 14.50 11.17
CA CYS A 84 -8.66 14.04 11.73
C CYS A 84 -8.43 12.57 11.35
N CYS A 85 -7.24 12.22 10.88
CA CYS A 85 -6.84 10.85 10.60
C CYS A 85 -5.71 10.42 11.52
N VAL A 86 -5.98 9.51 12.45
CA VAL A 86 -4.97 8.95 13.35
C VAL A 86 -4.28 7.76 12.69
N GLY A 87 -3.00 7.94 12.35
CA GLY A 87 -2.14 6.98 11.67
C GLY A 87 -1.68 7.50 10.30
N ALA A 88 -0.40 7.87 10.20
CA ALA A 88 0.20 8.43 8.97
C ALA A 88 0.87 7.34 8.09
N GLY A 89 0.35 6.11 8.15
CA GLY A 89 0.87 4.95 7.42
C GLY A 89 0.30 4.81 6.00
N TYR A 90 0.43 3.60 5.44
CA TYR A 90 0.05 3.28 4.06
C TYR A 90 -1.44 3.44 3.76
N VAL A 91 -2.29 3.33 4.78
CA VAL A 91 -3.75 3.49 4.65
C VAL A 91 -4.14 4.93 4.89
N GLY A 92 -3.82 5.47 6.08
CA GLY A 92 -4.25 6.81 6.49
C GLY A 92 -3.69 7.92 5.60
N GLY A 93 -2.40 7.87 5.24
CA GLY A 93 -1.74 8.90 4.44
C GLY A 93 -2.39 9.11 3.07
N PRO A 94 -2.35 8.11 2.17
CA PRO A 94 -2.98 8.22 0.85
C PRO A 94 -4.49 8.50 0.91
N THR A 95 -5.23 7.88 1.83
CA THR A 95 -6.68 8.08 1.96
C THR A 95 -7.00 9.53 2.30
N ALA A 96 -6.37 10.09 3.34
CA ALA A 96 -6.60 11.46 3.77
C ALA A 96 -6.08 12.48 2.74
N ALA A 97 -4.99 12.19 2.04
CA ALA A 97 -4.51 13.03 0.93
C ALA A 97 -5.52 13.11 -0.21
N VAL A 98 -6.13 11.99 -0.62
CA VAL A 98 -7.18 11.98 -1.65
C VAL A 98 -8.45 12.68 -1.17
N ILE A 99 -8.88 12.44 0.08
CA ILE A 99 -10.04 13.14 0.67
C ILE A 99 -9.82 14.66 0.62
N ALA A 100 -8.66 15.14 1.08
CA ALA A 100 -8.32 16.56 1.06
C ALA A 100 -8.29 17.10 -0.38
N PHE A 101 -7.65 16.38 -1.29
CA PHE A 101 -7.55 16.75 -2.69
C PHE A 101 -8.91 16.93 -3.37
N GLN A 102 -9.85 16.01 -3.10
CA GLN A 102 -11.19 16.03 -3.70
C GLN A 102 -12.18 16.96 -2.97
N ASN A 103 -11.89 17.32 -1.71
CA ASN A 103 -12.74 18.21 -0.91
C ASN A 103 -11.95 19.45 -0.44
N PRO A 104 -11.73 20.46 -1.30
CA PRO A 104 -10.91 21.64 -0.97
C PRO A 104 -11.48 22.49 0.18
N HIS A 105 -12.75 22.31 0.53
CA HIS A 105 -13.44 22.99 1.62
C HIS A 105 -13.32 22.25 2.97
N ILE A 106 -12.81 21.02 2.98
CA ILE A 106 -12.63 20.22 4.19
C ILE A 106 -11.16 20.31 4.62
N ARG A 107 -10.94 20.73 5.87
CA ARG A 107 -9.64 20.64 6.53
C ARG A 107 -9.38 19.17 6.90
N VAL A 108 -8.27 18.61 6.45
CA VAL A 108 -7.88 17.23 6.75
C VAL A 108 -6.52 17.26 7.46
N THR A 109 -6.48 16.75 8.69
CA THR A 109 -5.24 16.67 9.47
C THR A 109 -4.90 15.21 9.76
N ILE A 110 -3.74 14.76 9.32
CA ILE A 110 -3.20 13.43 9.62
C ILE A 110 -2.27 13.55 10.83
N VAL A 111 -2.45 12.68 11.81
CA VAL A 111 -1.64 12.67 13.04
C VAL A 111 -0.97 11.33 13.29
N ASP A 112 0.25 11.36 13.81
CA ASP A 112 1.02 10.18 14.19
C ASP A 112 1.98 10.55 15.33
N ARG A 113 2.23 9.61 16.25
CA ARG A 113 3.20 9.81 17.33
C ARG A 113 4.64 9.74 16.82
N ASP A 114 4.86 9.08 15.68
CA ASP A 114 6.15 9.01 15.02
C ASP A 114 6.51 10.37 14.39
N GLN A 115 7.27 11.18 15.15
CA GLN A 115 7.76 12.48 14.70
C GLN A 115 8.59 12.38 13.41
N ARG A 116 9.36 11.29 13.22
CA ARG A 116 10.17 11.12 12.00
C ARG A 116 9.25 10.97 10.80
N ARG A 117 8.20 10.16 10.92
CA ARG A 117 7.20 9.97 9.86
C ARG A 117 6.46 11.26 9.52
N ILE A 118 6.01 12.03 10.53
CA ILE A 118 5.34 13.31 10.30
C ILE A 118 6.28 14.33 9.62
N ARG A 119 7.55 14.40 10.03
CA ARG A 119 8.53 15.25 9.35
C ARG A 119 8.71 14.87 7.87
N ARG A 120 8.70 13.58 7.54
CA ARG A 120 8.80 13.11 6.14
C ARG A 120 7.56 13.49 5.32
N TRP A 121 6.36 13.38 5.88
CA TRP A 121 5.15 13.86 5.20
C TRP A 121 5.14 15.39 4.95
N ASN A 122 5.82 16.15 5.81
CA ASN A 122 6.02 17.59 5.67
C ASN A 122 7.25 17.98 4.84
N SER A 123 8.01 17.02 4.30
CA SER A 123 9.18 17.28 3.45
C SER A 123 8.87 16.99 1.98
N LYS A 124 9.87 17.20 1.10
CA LYS A 124 9.80 16.80 -0.31
C LYS A 124 9.82 15.28 -0.52
N HIS A 125 10.08 14.49 0.53
CA HIS A 125 10.21 13.04 0.50
C HIS A 125 9.17 12.36 1.42
N PRO A 126 7.91 12.24 0.99
CA PRO A 126 6.90 11.49 1.73
C PRO A 126 7.39 10.07 2.05
N PRO A 127 7.01 9.49 3.21
CA PRO A 127 7.53 8.21 3.65
C PRO A 127 7.02 7.00 2.85
N ILE A 128 6.08 7.21 1.93
CA ILE A 128 5.43 6.19 1.10
C ILE A 128 5.53 6.61 -0.36
N TYR A 129 5.97 5.68 -1.19
CA TYR A 129 5.93 5.82 -2.64
C TYR A 129 4.67 5.17 -3.22
N GLU A 130 3.89 5.95 -3.95
CA GLU A 130 2.75 5.51 -4.76
C GLU A 130 2.68 6.38 -6.03
N PRO A 131 2.44 5.80 -7.22
CA PRO A 131 2.32 6.58 -8.44
C PRO A 131 1.25 7.68 -8.34
N GLY A 132 1.66 8.94 -8.52
CA GLY A 132 0.79 10.12 -8.46
C GLY A 132 0.46 10.64 -7.05
N LEU A 133 0.94 9.99 -5.99
CA LEU A 133 0.65 10.43 -4.61
C LEU A 133 1.30 11.79 -4.32
N ARG A 134 2.53 12.00 -4.77
CA ARG A 134 3.25 13.26 -4.56
C ARG A 134 2.50 14.46 -5.14
N ASP A 135 1.98 14.33 -6.36
CA ASP A 135 1.21 15.39 -7.03
C ASP A 135 -0.01 15.81 -6.19
N ILE A 136 -0.74 14.82 -5.69
CA ILE A 136 -1.92 15.01 -4.82
C ILE A 136 -1.51 15.69 -3.51
N VAL A 137 -0.44 15.21 -2.87
CA VAL A 137 0.06 15.77 -1.61
C VAL A 137 0.49 17.23 -1.81
N ARG A 138 1.24 17.55 -2.88
CA ARG A 138 1.67 18.93 -3.14
C ARG A 138 0.50 19.88 -3.27
N VAL A 139 -0.50 19.52 -4.10
CA VAL A 139 -1.68 20.38 -4.30
C VAL A 139 -2.49 20.56 -3.02
N ALA A 140 -2.65 19.51 -2.21
CA ALA A 140 -3.47 19.56 -1.01
C ALA A 140 -2.74 20.16 0.22
N ARG A 141 -1.43 19.90 0.38
CA ARG A 141 -0.59 20.34 1.51
C ARG A 141 -0.02 21.73 1.30
N ASP A 142 0.47 22.02 0.09
CA ASP A 142 1.18 23.26 -0.21
C ASP A 142 0.25 24.29 -0.88
N GLY A 143 -0.87 23.82 -1.44
CA GLY A 143 -1.75 24.64 -2.27
C GLY A 143 -1.29 24.66 -3.73
N ALA A 144 -1.91 25.52 -4.53
CA ALA A 144 -1.53 25.70 -5.93
C ALA A 144 -1.78 27.14 -6.38
N ASN A 145 -0.92 27.67 -7.25
CA ASN A 145 -1.11 28.95 -7.93
C ASN A 145 -2.25 28.87 -8.94
N ALA A 146 -2.82 30.03 -9.27
CA ALA A 146 -3.71 30.15 -10.41
C ALA A 146 -2.90 29.94 -11.70
N CYS A 147 -3.49 29.27 -12.69
CA CYS A 147 -2.89 29.18 -14.01
C CYS A 147 -3.96 29.39 -15.08
N SER A 148 -3.53 29.77 -16.28
CA SER A 148 -4.40 29.85 -17.45
C SER A 148 -3.75 29.15 -18.63
N PHE A 149 -4.54 28.42 -19.38
CA PHE A 149 -4.10 27.71 -20.58
C PHE A 149 -5.23 27.69 -21.61
N LYS A 150 -4.88 27.55 -22.89
CA LYS A 150 -5.88 27.49 -23.96
C LYS A 150 -6.66 26.19 -23.90
N ASP A 151 -7.97 26.23 -24.18
CA ASP A 151 -8.82 25.04 -24.31
C ASP A 151 -8.66 24.29 -25.66
N GLU A 152 -7.58 24.61 -26.40
CA GLU A 152 -7.27 23.94 -27.66
C GLU A 152 -6.18 22.88 -27.46
N PRO A 153 -6.26 21.75 -28.18
CA PRO A 153 -5.21 20.74 -28.15
C PRO A 153 -3.88 21.36 -28.61
N VAL A 154 -2.81 21.14 -27.84
CA VAL A 154 -1.46 21.54 -28.24
C VAL A 154 -1.05 20.66 -29.41
N LYS A 155 -1.05 21.22 -30.62
CA LYS A 155 -0.47 20.55 -31.80
C LYS A 155 1.01 20.31 -31.53
N PRO A 156 1.52 19.08 -31.58
CA PRO A 156 2.95 18.84 -31.46
C PRO A 156 3.65 19.45 -32.68
N GLY A 157 4.40 20.53 -32.50
CA GLY A 157 5.37 21.01 -33.51
C GLY A 157 5.24 22.42 -34.09
N CYS A 158 4.57 23.39 -33.45
CA CYS A 158 4.63 24.79 -33.94
C CYS A 158 5.17 25.76 -32.88
N SER A 159 6.50 25.91 -32.85
CA SER A 159 7.15 27.15 -32.44
C SER A 159 7.17 28.12 -33.65
N ASN A 160 6.50 29.27 -33.47
CA ASN A 160 6.52 30.53 -34.23
C ASN A 160 7.09 30.55 -35.66
N ILE A 161 6.25 30.94 -36.65
CA ILE A 161 6.55 31.99 -37.65
C ILE A 161 5.22 32.59 -38.15
N SER A 162 5.26 33.91 -38.31
CA SER A 162 4.22 34.83 -38.78
C SER A 162 3.65 34.56 -40.18
N SER A 163 2.37 34.93 -40.30
CA SER A 163 1.71 35.61 -41.44
C SER A 163 1.09 34.82 -42.62
N LEU A 164 -0.16 35.27 -42.90
CA LEU A 164 -0.91 35.38 -44.17
C LEU A 164 -1.95 34.32 -44.58
N SER A 165 -3.23 34.75 -44.38
CA SER A 165 -4.39 34.74 -45.32
C SER A 165 -4.95 33.39 -45.81
N SER A 166 -6.24 33.18 -46.04
CA SER A 166 -7.48 33.95 -45.92
C SER A 166 -8.61 32.95 -46.23
N ALA A 167 -9.58 32.77 -45.34
CA ALA A 167 -10.84 32.13 -45.69
C ALA A 167 -11.95 32.82 -44.89
N THR A 168 -12.93 33.32 -45.64
CA THR A 168 -14.12 34.08 -45.22
C THR A 168 -14.97 33.36 -44.18
N PRO A 169 -15.45 34.04 -43.12
CA PRO A 169 -16.34 33.43 -42.14
C PRO A 169 -17.78 33.40 -42.67
N SER A 170 -18.44 32.25 -42.61
CA SER A 170 -19.90 32.19 -42.74
C SER A 170 -20.53 32.68 -41.44
N GLU A 171 -21.50 33.57 -41.57
CA GLU A 171 -22.33 34.09 -40.48
C GLU A 171 -23.15 32.97 -39.83
N CYS A 172 -22.70 32.47 -38.68
CA CYS A 172 -23.59 32.05 -37.60
C CYS A 172 -23.07 32.67 -36.29
N GLY A 173 -23.95 33.39 -35.60
CA GLY A 173 -23.60 34.24 -34.47
C GLY A 173 -23.09 33.45 -33.26
N SER A 174 -21.84 33.73 -32.91
CA SER A 174 -21.39 34.08 -31.55
C SER A 174 -21.88 33.20 -30.38
N GLN A 175 -21.17 32.10 -30.14
CA GLN A 175 -20.75 31.69 -28.79
C GLN A 175 -19.50 30.77 -28.77
N CYS A 176 -18.65 30.85 -29.81
CA CYS A 176 -17.36 30.15 -29.82
C CYS A 176 -16.25 31.16 -29.49
N GLY A 177 -16.08 31.46 -28.20
CA GLY A 177 -14.94 32.26 -27.74
C GLY A 177 -13.65 31.43 -27.86
N GLU A 178 -12.56 32.08 -28.28
CA GLU A 178 -11.19 31.63 -28.03
C GLU A 178 -10.99 31.50 -26.51
N GLY A 179 -11.37 30.35 -25.95
CA GLY A 179 -11.49 30.17 -24.51
C GLY A 179 -10.14 29.89 -23.87
N SER A 180 -9.55 30.89 -23.22
CA SER A 180 -8.55 30.63 -22.19
C SER A 180 -9.26 30.05 -20.97
N ILE A 181 -8.91 28.83 -20.61
CA ILE A 181 -9.31 28.22 -19.34
C ILE A 181 -8.46 28.81 -18.23
N THR A 182 -9.10 29.27 -17.16
CA THR A 182 -8.41 29.67 -15.93
C THR A 182 -8.77 28.72 -14.82
N VAL A 183 -7.75 28.15 -14.18
CA VAL A 183 -7.91 27.34 -12.98
C VAL A 183 -7.43 28.17 -11.79
N PRO A 184 -8.29 28.47 -10.80
CA PRO A 184 -7.95 29.37 -9.70
C PRO A 184 -6.85 28.80 -8.81
N ALA A 185 -6.28 29.69 -8.00
CA ALA A 185 -5.40 29.32 -6.92
C ALA A 185 -6.17 28.50 -5.87
N ARG A 186 -5.46 27.61 -5.19
CA ARG A 186 -5.99 26.72 -4.16
C ARG A 186 -5.21 26.91 -2.88
N GLN A 187 -5.92 27.09 -1.78
CA GLN A 187 -5.33 27.13 -0.44
C GLN A 187 -5.04 25.70 0.06
N PRO A 188 -3.99 25.52 0.88
CA PRO A 188 -3.75 24.28 1.62
C PRO A 188 -4.96 23.82 2.44
N ASN A 189 -5.24 22.53 2.41
CA ASN A 189 -6.25 21.90 3.27
C ASN A 189 -5.83 20.54 3.84
N LEU A 190 -4.62 20.06 3.54
CA LEU A 190 -4.02 18.85 4.10
C LEU A 190 -2.88 19.21 5.07
N PHE A 191 -2.92 18.67 6.29
CA PHE A 191 -1.94 18.97 7.34
C PHE A 191 -1.42 17.69 7.98
N PHE A 192 -0.15 17.70 8.42
CA PHE A 192 0.46 16.59 9.16
C PHE A 192 1.01 17.09 10.49
N SER A 193 0.63 16.44 11.59
CA SER A 193 0.94 16.93 12.94
C SER A 193 1.23 15.80 13.94
N THR A 194 1.98 16.11 14.98
CA THR A 194 2.16 15.26 16.16
C THR A 194 1.20 15.59 17.29
N GLU A 195 0.42 16.68 17.15
CA GLU A 195 -0.57 17.16 18.12
C GLU A 195 -1.87 16.33 18.08
N VAL A 196 -1.77 15.04 18.43
CA VAL A 196 -2.86 14.06 18.32
C VAL A 196 -4.12 14.52 19.04
N SER A 197 -4.02 14.84 20.35
CA SER A 197 -5.18 15.20 21.19
C SER A 197 -5.92 16.43 20.68
N LYS A 198 -5.18 17.47 20.29
CA LYS A 198 -5.76 18.71 19.75
C LYS A 198 -6.54 18.43 18.46
N CYS A 199 -5.93 17.75 17.50
CA CYS A 199 -6.57 17.50 16.21
C CYS A 199 -7.81 16.60 16.34
N ILE A 200 -7.80 15.64 17.28
CA ILE A 200 -8.98 14.84 17.63
C ILE A 200 -10.11 15.73 18.19
N SER A 201 -9.81 16.67 19.09
CA SER A 201 -10.83 17.52 19.72
C SER A 201 -11.53 18.50 18.79
N GLU A 202 -10.90 18.87 17.67
CA GLU A 202 -11.43 19.84 16.71
C GLU A 202 -12.22 19.18 15.57
N ALA A 203 -12.15 17.85 15.43
CA ALA A 203 -12.65 17.14 14.25
C ALA A 203 -14.15 16.82 14.30
N ASP A 204 -14.81 16.89 13.14
CA ASP A 204 -16.16 16.36 12.93
C ASP A 204 -16.12 14.83 12.72
N ILE A 205 -15.09 14.37 11.99
CA ILE A 205 -14.83 12.94 11.73
C ILE A 205 -13.41 12.59 12.17
N VAL A 206 -13.27 11.50 12.93
CA VAL A 206 -11.97 10.93 13.31
C VAL A 206 -11.80 9.58 12.62
N LEU A 207 -10.92 9.50 11.62
CA LEU A 207 -10.50 8.25 10.99
C LEU A 207 -9.43 7.56 11.84
N VAL A 208 -9.62 6.29 12.15
CA VAL A 208 -8.64 5.46 12.88
C VAL A 208 -7.99 4.48 11.90
N ALA A 209 -6.75 4.75 11.50
CA ALA A 209 -5.99 4.03 10.48
C ALA A 209 -4.65 3.50 11.02
N VAL A 210 -4.73 2.70 12.08
CA VAL A 210 -3.57 2.15 12.78
C VAL A 210 -3.31 0.70 12.39
N ASN A 211 -2.05 0.28 12.48
CA ASN A 211 -1.67 -1.10 12.21
C ASN A 211 -2.16 -2.01 13.33
N THR A 212 -2.70 -3.15 12.94
CA THR A 212 -3.14 -4.24 13.82
C THR A 212 -2.41 -5.51 13.37
N PRO A 213 -1.12 -5.70 13.74
CA PRO A 213 -0.31 -6.82 13.27
C PRO A 213 -0.80 -8.15 13.85
N THR A 214 -0.34 -9.28 13.32
CA THR A 214 -0.61 -10.59 13.93
C THR A 214 0.11 -10.70 15.28
N LYS A 215 -0.56 -11.23 16.31
CA LYS A 215 0.03 -11.50 17.62
C LYS A 215 1.20 -12.48 17.47
N THR A 216 2.33 -12.16 18.11
CA THR A 216 3.53 -13.02 18.10
C THR A 216 3.67 -13.89 19.35
N ARG A 217 2.84 -13.64 20.39
CA ARG A 217 2.91 -14.34 21.69
C ARG A 217 1.52 -14.46 22.35
N GLY A 218 1.42 -15.38 23.30
CA GLY A 218 0.20 -15.64 24.07
C GLY A 218 -0.89 -16.37 23.27
N HIS A 219 -2.11 -16.35 23.78
CA HIS A 219 -3.24 -17.00 23.12
C HIS A 219 -3.53 -16.38 21.74
N GLY A 220 -3.75 -17.22 20.73
CA GLY A 220 -3.92 -16.80 19.34
C GLY A 220 -2.63 -16.34 18.64
N ALA A 221 -1.45 -16.58 19.22
CA ALA A 221 -0.18 -16.26 18.55
C ALA A 221 -0.09 -16.91 17.16
N GLY A 222 0.35 -16.13 16.18
CA GLY A 222 0.44 -16.56 14.79
C GLY A 222 -0.88 -16.53 14.03
N SER A 223 -2.01 -16.11 14.63
CA SER A 223 -3.28 -15.97 13.88
C SER A 223 -4.15 -14.80 14.31
N ALA A 224 -4.34 -14.61 15.61
CA ALA A 224 -5.13 -13.51 16.15
C ALA A 224 -4.44 -12.17 15.91
N THR A 225 -5.25 -11.12 15.83
CA THR A 225 -4.80 -9.76 15.63
C THR A 225 -4.40 -9.10 16.95
N ASP A 226 -3.30 -8.36 16.94
CA ASP A 226 -2.84 -7.56 18.05
C ASP A 226 -3.58 -6.21 18.07
N MET A 227 -4.40 -6.03 19.10
CA MET A 227 -5.27 -4.88 19.27
C MET A 227 -4.65 -3.77 20.11
N ALA A 228 -3.44 -3.94 20.65
CA ALA A 228 -2.87 -3.00 21.62
C ALA A 228 -2.76 -1.56 21.08
N ALA A 229 -2.30 -1.40 19.83
CA ALA A 229 -2.21 -0.08 19.20
C ALA A 229 -3.59 0.54 18.95
N PHE A 230 -4.59 -0.29 18.60
CA PHE A 230 -5.96 0.14 18.35
C PHE A 230 -6.65 0.58 19.64
N GLU A 231 -6.53 -0.19 20.71
CA GLU A 231 -7.05 0.15 22.04
C GLU A 231 -6.43 1.46 22.55
N ALA A 232 -5.10 1.61 22.44
CA ALA A 232 -4.41 2.83 22.85
C ALA A 232 -4.91 4.08 22.10
N VAL A 233 -5.14 3.96 20.78
CA VAL A 233 -5.68 5.07 19.98
C VAL A 233 -7.15 5.32 20.30
N THR A 234 -7.95 4.27 20.47
CA THR A 234 -9.36 4.40 20.86
C THR A 234 -9.50 5.11 22.21
N ALA A 235 -8.59 4.85 23.14
CA ALA A 235 -8.54 5.56 24.42
C ALA A 235 -8.23 7.06 24.26
N GLU A 236 -7.31 7.44 23.36
CA GLU A 236 -7.06 8.86 23.04
C GLU A 236 -8.27 9.52 22.38
N VAL A 237 -8.90 8.81 21.44
CA VAL A 237 -10.12 9.27 20.77
C VAL A 237 -11.24 9.51 21.78
N ALA A 238 -11.51 8.55 22.67
CA ALA A 238 -12.52 8.71 23.72
C ALA A 238 -12.27 9.97 24.56
N ARG A 239 -11.02 10.16 25.02
CA ARG A 239 -10.65 11.26 25.92
C ARG A 239 -10.79 12.64 25.26
N HIS A 240 -10.50 12.75 23.97
CA HIS A 240 -10.36 14.05 23.31
C HIS A 240 -11.43 14.37 22.29
N ALA A 241 -12.12 13.38 21.70
CA ALA A 241 -13.12 13.63 20.67
C ALA A 241 -14.25 14.49 21.23
N ARG A 242 -14.66 15.50 20.48
CA ARG A 242 -15.79 16.34 20.88
C ARG A 242 -17.10 15.54 20.85
N PRO A 243 -18.08 15.84 21.72
CA PRO A 243 -19.42 15.27 21.62
C PRO A 243 -19.97 15.39 20.20
N GLY A 244 -20.61 14.31 19.70
CA GLY A 244 -21.17 14.27 18.34
C GLY A 244 -20.16 14.03 17.21
N ALA A 245 -18.86 13.87 17.50
CA ALA A 245 -17.89 13.44 16.50
C ALA A 245 -18.21 12.02 15.98
N ILE A 246 -18.01 11.81 14.68
CA ILE A 246 -18.14 10.48 14.05
C ILE A 246 -16.78 9.80 14.08
N ILE A 247 -16.71 8.61 14.67
CA ILE A 247 -15.48 7.81 14.71
C ILE A 247 -15.55 6.77 13.61
N VAL A 248 -14.56 6.75 12.73
CA VAL A 248 -14.53 5.87 11.56
C VAL A 248 -13.35 4.93 11.68
N GLU A 249 -13.66 3.66 11.87
CA GLU A 249 -12.70 2.57 11.85
C GLU A 249 -12.35 2.25 10.38
N LYS A 250 -11.05 2.32 10.05
CA LYS A 250 -10.54 1.97 8.72
C LYS A 250 -9.58 0.78 8.77
N SER A 251 -9.50 0.10 9.91
CA SER A 251 -8.77 -1.15 10.01
C SER A 251 -9.59 -2.29 9.38
N THR A 252 -9.08 -3.50 9.53
CA THR A 252 -9.49 -4.67 8.74
C THR A 252 -10.14 -5.76 9.59
N VAL A 253 -10.27 -5.52 10.90
CA VAL A 253 -10.72 -6.53 11.85
C VAL A 253 -11.86 -5.99 12.70
N PRO A 254 -12.80 -6.85 13.12
CA PRO A 254 -13.85 -6.46 14.05
C PRO A 254 -13.28 -6.00 15.39
N CYS A 255 -13.53 -4.73 15.76
CA CYS A 255 -12.85 -4.11 16.90
C CYS A 255 -13.77 -3.77 18.08
N ARG A 256 -15.10 -3.92 17.96
CA ARG A 256 -16.08 -3.51 18.98
C ARG A 256 -15.81 -2.11 19.55
N THR A 257 -15.47 -1.16 18.68
CA THR A 257 -14.97 0.17 19.07
C THR A 257 -15.90 0.93 20.00
N ALA A 258 -17.22 0.76 19.88
CA ALA A 258 -18.20 1.37 20.76
C ALA A 258 -18.00 0.98 22.24
N GLU A 259 -17.74 -0.30 22.52
CA GLU A 259 -17.49 -0.81 23.88
C GLU A 259 -16.21 -0.20 24.46
N LEU A 260 -15.14 -0.13 23.66
CA LEU A 260 -13.85 0.43 24.07
C LEU A 260 -13.94 1.93 24.40
N LEU A 261 -14.71 2.70 23.60
CA LEU A 261 -14.91 4.13 23.85
C LEU A 261 -15.70 4.37 25.15
N ALA A 262 -16.75 3.57 25.39
CA ALA A 262 -17.60 3.69 26.57
C ALA A 262 -16.83 3.45 27.89
N VAL A 263 -15.83 2.55 27.88
CA VAL A 263 -14.94 2.32 29.04
C VAL A 263 -14.14 3.56 29.40
N HIS A 264 -13.64 4.30 28.40
CA HIS A 264 -12.79 5.47 28.62
C HIS A 264 -13.57 6.78 28.81
N ARG A 265 -14.83 6.84 28.36
CA ARG A 265 -15.67 8.02 28.51
C ARG A 265 -17.15 7.64 28.67
N PRO A 266 -17.54 7.13 29.85
CA PRO A 266 -18.91 6.73 30.12
C PRO A 266 -19.87 7.93 29.99
N GLY A 267 -21.07 7.68 29.45
CA GLY A 267 -22.12 8.69 29.32
C GLY A 267 -22.02 9.62 28.11
N VAL A 268 -20.96 9.53 27.29
CA VAL A 268 -20.85 10.26 26.03
C VAL A 268 -21.06 9.32 24.86
N HIS A 269 -22.03 9.64 24.00
CA HIS A 269 -22.36 8.86 22.82
C HIS A 269 -21.53 9.32 21.61
N PHE A 270 -20.99 8.35 20.87
CA PHE A 270 -20.28 8.56 19.61
C PHE A 270 -20.85 7.64 18.54
N GLU A 271 -21.00 8.17 17.32
CA GLU A 271 -21.36 7.35 16.17
C GLU A 271 -20.13 6.64 15.62
N ILE A 272 -20.22 5.31 15.51
CA ILE A 272 -19.11 4.46 15.05
C ILE A 272 -19.45 3.91 13.68
N LEU A 273 -18.56 4.17 12.72
CA LEU A 273 -18.64 3.64 11.37
C LEU A 273 -17.47 2.71 11.11
N SER A 274 -17.73 1.60 10.41
CA SER A 274 -16.66 0.85 9.73
C SER A 274 -16.56 1.34 8.29
N ASN A 275 -15.35 1.66 7.85
CA ASN A 275 -15.09 2.05 6.47
C ASN A 275 -13.79 1.40 6.01
N PRO A 276 -13.82 0.11 5.64
CA PRO A 276 -12.62 -0.60 5.23
C PRO A 276 -12.00 0.02 3.97
N GLU A 277 -10.70 -0.14 3.82
CA GLU A 277 -9.93 0.25 2.63
C GLU A 277 -9.87 -0.91 1.62
N PHE A 278 -9.85 -0.61 0.32
CA PHE A 278 -9.68 -1.63 -0.73
C PHE A 278 -8.55 -1.26 -1.70
N LEU A 279 -7.60 -0.45 -1.23
CA LEU A 279 -6.42 -0.05 -1.99
C LEU A 279 -5.41 -1.20 -2.08
N ALA A 280 -4.68 -1.26 -3.18
CA ALA A 280 -3.55 -2.14 -3.35
C ALA A 280 -2.26 -1.34 -3.56
N ALA A 281 -1.16 -1.82 -2.95
CA ALA A 281 0.13 -1.17 -3.10
C ALA A 281 0.57 -1.06 -4.57
N GLY A 282 1.10 0.09 -4.98
CA GLY A 282 1.49 0.41 -6.36
C GLY A 282 0.33 0.87 -7.26
N THR A 283 -0.92 0.81 -6.77
CA THR A 283 -2.11 1.38 -7.42
C THR A 283 -2.99 2.19 -6.47
N ALA A 284 -2.52 2.48 -5.24
CA ALA A 284 -3.41 2.97 -4.18
C ALA A 284 -4.10 4.29 -4.53
N VAL A 285 -3.38 5.21 -5.19
CA VAL A 285 -3.96 6.47 -5.66
C VAL A 285 -5.08 6.24 -6.67
N ASN A 286 -4.86 5.37 -7.65
CA ASN A 286 -5.89 5.02 -8.64
C ASN A 286 -7.09 4.34 -7.96
N ASP A 287 -6.85 3.43 -7.03
CA ASP A 287 -7.91 2.70 -6.31
C ASP A 287 -8.76 3.65 -5.44
N LEU A 288 -8.15 4.70 -4.89
CA LEU A 288 -8.84 5.74 -4.11
C LEU A 288 -9.61 6.73 -4.99
N LEU A 289 -9.09 7.09 -6.17
CA LEU A 289 -9.74 8.00 -7.12
C LEU A 289 -10.87 7.31 -7.91
N HIS A 290 -10.72 6.02 -8.19
CA HIS A 290 -11.65 5.25 -9.02
C HIS A 290 -12.03 3.92 -8.35
N PRO A 291 -12.57 3.94 -7.13
CA PRO A 291 -12.90 2.71 -6.43
C PRO A 291 -13.99 1.93 -7.16
N ASP A 292 -13.87 0.60 -7.14
CA ASP A 292 -14.96 -0.31 -7.54
C ASP A 292 -16.19 -0.07 -6.66
N ARG A 293 -15.95 0.13 -5.35
CA ARG A 293 -16.95 0.47 -4.33
C ARG A 293 -16.29 1.14 -3.12
N VAL A 294 -17.05 1.97 -2.42
CA VAL A 294 -16.80 2.41 -1.05
C VAL A 294 -17.81 1.69 -0.15
N LEU A 295 -17.36 1.11 0.96
CA LEU A 295 -18.22 0.40 1.91
C LEU A 295 -18.27 1.17 3.24
N ILE A 296 -19.46 1.43 3.76
CA ILE A 296 -19.69 2.11 5.03
C ILE A 296 -20.64 1.25 5.88
N GLY A 297 -20.12 0.67 6.95
CA GLY A 297 -20.90 0.02 7.99
C GLY A 297 -21.32 1.02 9.06
N SER A 298 -22.59 1.02 9.48
CA SER A 298 -23.11 1.85 10.56
C SER A 298 -24.08 1.06 11.44
N ASP A 299 -24.48 1.63 12.58
CA ASP A 299 -25.66 1.11 13.25
C ASP A 299 -26.93 1.38 12.42
N THR A 300 -27.97 0.60 12.67
CA THR A 300 -29.27 0.66 11.99
C THR A 300 -30.18 1.76 12.51
N THR A 301 -29.78 2.40 13.62
CA THR A 301 -30.42 3.56 14.25
C THR A 301 -30.49 4.76 13.30
N SER A 302 -31.40 5.69 13.58
CA SER A 302 -31.55 6.92 12.81
C SER A 302 -30.29 7.77 12.84
N SER A 303 -29.61 7.84 13.98
CA SER A 303 -28.37 8.60 14.16
C SER A 303 -27.18 7.94 13.44
N GLY A 304 -27.06 6.61 13.50
CA GLY A 304 -26.05 5.86 12.75
C GLY A 304 -26.18 6.02 11.23
N LYS A 305 -27.41 5.99 10.70
CA LYS A 305 -27.68 6.27 9.28
C LYS A 305 -27.31 7.70 8.88
N ARG A 306 -27.53 8.70 9.76
CA ARG A 306 -27.10 10.08 9.50
C ARG A 306 -25.57 10.19 9.47
N ALA A 307 -24.87 9.52 10.38
CA ALA A 307 -23.41 9.48 10.37
C ALA A 307 -22.87 8.82 9.09
N ALA A 308 -23.46 7.69 8.67
CA ALA A 308 -23.11 7.03 7.41
C ALA A 308 -23.32 7.95 6.21
N GLU A 309 -24.43 8.70 6.17
CA GLU A 309 -24.72 9.66 5.09
C GLU A 309 -23.76 10.85 5.10
N ALA A 310 -23.31 11.31 6.28
CA ALA A 310 -22.29 12.36 6.38
C ALA A 310 -20.96 11.89 5.76
N LEU A 311 -20.49 10.68 6.09
CA LEU A 311 -19.29 10.11 5.48
C LEU A 311 -19.48 9.82 3.98
N ALA A 312 -20.66 9.33 3.58
CA ALA A 312 -20.99 9.13 2.17
C ALA A 312 -20.97 10.46 1.39
N GLY A 313 -21.38 11.56 2.03
CA GLY A 313 -21.29 12.92 1.48
C GLY A 313 -19.86 13.33 1.14
N VAL A 314 -18.89 13.00 2.00
CA VAL A 314 -17.45 13.25 1.74
C VAL A 314 -16.98 12.49 0.50
N TYR A 315 -17.31 11.20 0.39
CA TYR A 315 -16.93 10.39 -0.78
C TYR A 315 -17.65 10.80 -2.06
N ALA A 316 -18.89 11.27 -1.95
CA ALA A 316 -19.73 11.65 -3.09
C ALA A 316 -19.20 12.85 -3.89
N ALA A 317 -18.19 13.56 -3.37
CA ALA A 317 -17.49 14.62 -4.12
C ALA A 317 -16.76 14.08 -5.37
N TRP A 318 -16.35 12.80 -5.38
CA TRP A 318 -15.71 12.19 -6.57
C TRP A 318 -16.17 10.76 -6.88
N VAL A 319 -16.75 10.05 -5.92
CA VAL A 319 -17.26 8.68 -6.09
C VAL A 319 -18.75 8.73 -6.43
N PRO A 320 -19.21 8.10 -7.54
CA PRO A 320 -20.63 8.01 -7.84
C PRO A 320 -21.41 7.35 -6.69
N ARG A 321 -22.56 7.92 -6.32
CA ARG A 321 -23.40 7.40 -5.23
C ARG A 321 -23.76 5.92 -5.39
N SER A 322 -23.91 5.44 -6.62
CA SER A 322 -24.17 4.02 -6.91
C SER A 322 -23.03 3.06 -6.54
N ARG A 323 -21.83 3.57 -6.26
CA ARG A 323 -20.67 2.81 -5.79
C ARG A 323 -20.43 2.98 -4.28
N ILE A 324 -21.24 3.75 -3.58
CA ILE A 324 -21.15 3.92 -2.12
C ILE A 324 -22.20 3.01 -1.49
N LEU A 325 -21.74 1.93 -0.87
CA LEU A 325 -22.57 0.90 -0.26
C LEU A 325 -22.64 1.14 1.25
N THR A 326 -23.85 1.16 1.80
CA THR A 326 -24.08 1.22 3.24
C THR A 326 -24.61 -0.11 3.77
N THR A 327 -24.12 -0.54 4.92
CA THR A 327 -24.50 -1.80 5.58
C THR A 327 -24.37 -1.66 7.11
N ASN A 328 -24.57 -2.74 7.87
CA ASN A 328 -24.25 -2.73 9.31
C ASN A 328 -22.74 -2.86 9.56
N VAL A 329 -22.26 -2.40 10.72
CA VAL A 329 -20.83 -2.41 11.10
C VAL A 329 -20.19 -3.79 10.89
N TRP A 330 -20.77 -4.84 11.48
CA TRP A 330 -20.24 -6.19 11.42
C TRP A 330 -20.12 -6.74 9.99
N SER A 331 -21.12 -6.47 9.15
CA SER A 331 -21.11 -6.88 7.75
C SER A 331 -20.04 -6.16 6.95
N SER A 332 -19.75 -4.89 7.28
CA SER A 332 -18.66 -4.12 6.66
C SER A 332 -17.29 -4.70 7.01
N GLU A 333 -17.04 -4.95 8.29
CA GLU A 333 -15.78 -5.53 8.78
C GLU A 333 -15.54 -6.93 8.21
N LEU A 334 -16.55 -7.81 8.27
CA LEU A 334 -16.45 -9.17 7.73
C LEU A 334 -16.25 -9.17 6.20
N ALA A 335 -16.93 -8.30 5.47
CA ALA A 335 -16.79 -8.21 4.01
C ALA A 335 -15.34 -7.93 3.58
N LYS A 336 -14.58 -7.16 4.38
CA LYS A 336 -13.17 -6.91 4.11
C LYS A 336 -12.31 -8.16 4.26
N LEU A 337 -12.45 -8.89 5.37
CA LEU A 337 -11.73 -10.15 5.60
C LEU A 337 -12.05 -11.18 4.52
N VAL A 338 -13.33 -11.34 4.18
CA VAL A 338 -13.79 -12.30 3.16
C VAL A 338 -13.29 -11.90 1.77
N ALA A 339 -13.36 -10.61 1.39
CA ALA A 339 -12.88 -10.16 0.09
C ALA A 339 -11.37 -10.45 -0.09
N ASN A 340 -10.55 -10.13 0.90
CA ASN A 340 -9.11 -10.40 0.85
C ASN A 340 -8.81 -11.90 0.86
N SER A 341 -9.56 -12.69 1.63
CA SER A 341 -9.42 -14.16 1.65
C SER A 341 -9.79 -14.79 0.30
N MET A 342 -10.84 -14.32 -0.36
CA MET A 342 -11.23 -14.78 -1.70
C MET A 342 -10.18 -14.43 -2.77
N LEU A 343 -9.60 -13.23 -2.71
CA LEU A 343 -8.52 -12.83 -3.62
C LEU A 343 -7.28 -13.72 -3.46
N ALA A 344 -6.86 -13.96 -2.22
CA ALA A 344 -5.74 -14.84 -1.91
C ALA A 344 -6.03 -16.31 -2.27
N GLN A 345 -7.25 -16.77 -2.05
CA GLN A 345 -7.68 -18.13 -2.42
C GLN A 345 -7.52 -18.37 -3.91
N ARG A 346 -7.83 -17.39 -4.77
CA ARG A 346 -7.60 -17.52 -6.23
C ARG A 346 -6.13 -17.73 -6.57
N ILE A 347 -5.23 -16.99 -5.91
CA ILE A 347 -3.77 -17.13 -6.08
C ILE A 347 -3.32 -18.52 -5.61
N SER A 348 -3.72 -18.95 -4.42
CA SER A 348 -3.37 -20.28 -3.90
C SER A 348 -3.96 -21.40 -4.76
N SER A 349 -5.17 -21.23 -5.30
CA SER A 349 -5.80 -22.19 -6.20
C SER A 349 -5.00 -22.34 -7.49
N ILE A 350 -4.63 -21.25 -8.16
CA ILE A 350 -3.84 -21.37 -9.39
C ILE A 350 -2.40 -21.85 -9.12
N ASN A 351 -1.83 -21.51 -7.95
CA ASN A 351 -0.53 -22.04 -7.52
C ASN A 351 -0.56 -23.56 -7.29
N SER A 352 -1.64 -24.11 -6.73
CA SER A 352 -1.77 -25.57 -6.58
C SER A 352 -1.79 -26.27 -7.96
N ILE A 353 -2.51 -25.69 -8.93
CA ILE A 353 -2.55 -26.18 -10.32
C ILE A 353 -1.18 -26.05 -10.99
N SER A 354 -0.39 -25.02 -10.66
CA SER A 354 0.97 -24.85 -11.19
C SER A 354 1.86 -26.07 -10.90
N ALA A 355 1.72 -26.70 -9.73
CA ALA A 355 2.47 -27.90 -9.39
C ALA A 355 2.07 -29.11 -10.24
N ILE A 356 0.78 -29.23 -10.60
CA ILE A 356 0.29 -30.27 -11.52
C ILE A 356 0.84 -30.04 -12.93
N CYS A 357 0.80 -28.79 -13.41
CA CYS A 357 1.29 -28.41 -14.74
C CYS A 357 2.76 -28.80 -14.94
N GLU A 358 3.61 -28.50 -13.96
CA GLU A 358 5.04 -28.85 -13.97
C GLU A 358 5.32 -30.37 -14.06
N ARG A 359 4.41 -31.21 -13.54
CA ARG A 359 4.54 -32.68 -13.56
C ARG A 359 3.95 -33.32 -14.81
N THR A 360 2.93 -32.70 -15.39
CA THR A 360 2.16 -33.25 -16.51
C THR A 360 2.63 -32.72 -17.87
N GLY A 361 3.31 -31.57 -17.90
CA GLY A 361 3.72 -30.90 -19.13
C GLY A 361 2.74 -29.83 -19.62
N ALA A 362 1.66 -29.56 -18.89
CA ALA A 362 0.80 -28.41 -19.15
C ALA A 362 1.48 -27.08 -18.76
N ASP A 363 0.99 -25.97 -19.28
CA ASP A 363 1.41 -24.60 -18.91
C ASP A 363 0.31 -23.94 -18.06
N VAL A 364 0.67 -23.49 -16.85
CA VAL A 364 -0.27 -22.85 -15.94
C VAL A 364 -0.86 -21.55 -16.51
N ASP A 365 -0.12 -20.82 -17.35
CA ASP A 365 -0.61 -19.57 -17.95
C ASP A 365 -1.69 -19.86 -19.00
N GLU A 366 -1.56 -20.95 -19.76
CA GLU A 366 -2.59 -21.41 -20.70
C GLU A 366 -3.85 -21.91 -19.97
N VAL A 367 -3.66 -22.67 -18.88
CA VAL A 367 -4.76 -23.14 -18.03
C VAL A 367 -5.49 -21.95 -17.40
N ALA A 368 -4.76 -21.00 -16.82
CA ALA A 368 -5.31 -19.78 -16.23
C ALA A 368 -6.07 -18.95 -17.27
N ALA A 369 -5.50 -18.78 -18.47
CA ALA A 369 -6.14 -18.07 -19.56
C ALA A 369 -7.45 -18.74 -20.01
N SER A 370 -7.47 -20.07 -20.08
CA SER A 370 -8.67 -20.85 -20.46
C SER A 370 -9.78 -20.71 -19.40
N VAL A 371 -9.47 -20.98 -18.13
CA VAL A 371 -10.42 -20.90 -17.02
C VAL A 371 -10.93 -19.46 -16.82
N GLY A 372 -10.06 -18.47 -16.96
CA GLY A 372 -10.39 -17.06 -16.82
C GLY A 372 -11.31 -16.50 -17.91
N ARG A 373 -11.53 -17.22 -19.03
CA ARG A 373 -12.53 -16.83 -20.04
C ARG A 373 -13.96 -17.02 -19.57
N ASP A 374 -14.19 -17.89 -18.58
CA ASP A 374 -15.52 -18.01 -17.98
C ASP A 374 -15.80 -16.75 -17.14
N PRO A 375 -16.79 -15.92 -17.51
CA PRO A 375 -17.06 -14.66 -16.82
C PRO A 375 -17.52 -14.84 -15.36
N ARG A 376 -17.96 -16.04 -14.97
CA ARG A 376 -18.29 -16.36 -13.57
C ARG A 376 -17.05 -16.53 -12.70
N ILE A 377 -15.91 -16.85 -13.32
CA ILE A 377 -14.61 -16.95 -12.66
C ILE A 377 -13.82 -15.65 -12.83
N GLY A 378 -13.78 -15.10 -14.06
CA GLY A 378 -12.99 -13.93 -14.42
C GLY A 378 -11.49 -14.22 -14.51
N ASP A 379 -10.76 -13.32 -15.17
CA ASP A 379 -9.34 -13.47 -15.52
C ASP A 379 -8.35 -12.88 -14.48
N LYS A 380 -8.85 -12.09 -13.53
CA LYS A 380 -8.03 -11.43 -12.50
C LYS A 380 -7.57 -12.40 -11.41
N PHE A 381 -6.44 -12.13 -10.77
CA PHE A 381 -5.89 -12.92 -9.66
C PHE A 381 -5.64 -14.41 -9.98
N LEU A 382 -5.40 -14.73 -11.27
CA LEU A 382 -5.07 -16.08 -11.75
C LEU A 382 -3.63 -16.18 -12.26
N LYS A 383 -2.72 -15.28 -11.84
CA LYS A 383 -1.30 -15.39 -12.18
C LYS A 383 -0.59 -16.23 -11.11
N ALA A 384 -0.12 -17.41 -11.50
CA ALA A 384 0.71 -18.23 -10.63
C ALA A 384 2.10 -17.60 -10.41
N GLY A 385 2.72 -17.93 -9.28
CA GLY A 385 4.06 -17.49 -8.93
C GLY A 385 4.56 -18.13 -7.65
N ILE A 386 5.61 -17.58 -7.04
CA ILE A 386 6.20 -18.10 -5.80
C ILE A 386 5.32 -18.01 -4.56
N GLY A 387 4.20 -17.28 -4.64
CA GLY A 387 3.28 -17.05 -3.52
C GLY A 387 2.86 -15.59 -3.45
N PHE A 388 1.75 -15.34 -2.77
CA PHE A 388 1.38 -13.98 -2.39
C PHE A 388 2.18 -13.53 -1.16
N GLY A 389 2.35 -12.21 -1.04
CA GLY A 389 2.93 -11.55 0.11
C GLY A 389 2.14 -10.30 0.48
N GLY A 390 2.78 -9.38 1.20
CA GLY A 390 2.15 -8.15 1.66
C GLY A 390 1.40 -8.33 2.98
N SER A 391 1.26 -7.22 3.71
CA SER A 391 0.73 -7.21 5.08
C SER A 391 -0.74 -7.60 5.25
N CYS A 392 -1.52 -7.71 4.17
CA CYS A 392 -2.97 -7.92 4.23
C CYS A 392 -3.37 -9.40 4.13
N PHE A 393 -3.00 -10.12 3.07
CA PHE A 393 -3.61 -11.44 2.79
C PHE A 393 -3.39 -12.47 3.89
N LYS A 394 -2.13 -12.76 4.25
CA LYS A 394 -1.84 -13.77 5.27
C LYS A 394 -2.49 -13.40 6.61
N LYS A 395 -2.38 -12.13 7.00
CA LYS A 395 -2.98 -11.60 8.22
C LYS A 395 -4.50 -11.79 8.23
N ASP A 396 -5.20 -11.30 7.23
CA ASP A 396 -6.67 -11.29 7.19
C ASP A 396 -7.24 -12.72 7.10
N ILE A 397 -6.60 -13.63 6.37
CA ILE A 397 -7.01 -15.04 6.34
C ILE A 397 -6.86 -15.64 7.74
N LEU A 398 -5.73 -15.42 8.41
CA LEU A 398 -5.50 -15.98 9.73
C LEU A 398 -6.41 -15.35 10.80
N SER A 399 -6.76 -14.07 10.65
CA SER A 399 -7.80 -13.43 11.44
C SER A 399 -9.17 -14.07 11.21
N LEU A 400 -9.52 -14.40 9.96
CA LEU A 400 -10.76 -15.10 9.62
C LEU A 400 -10.79 -16.53 10.18
N VAL A 401 -9.67 -17.24 10.10
CA VAL A 401 -9.52 -18.58 10.69
C VAL A 401 -9.69 -18.52 12.20
N TYR A 402 -9.00 -17.59 12.87
CA TYR A 402 -9.11 -17.40 14.31
C TYR A 402 -10.54 -17.00 14.71
N LEU A 403 -11.21 -16.15 13.93
CA LEU A 403 -12.61 -15.79 14.14
C LEU A 403 -13.52 -17.02 14.07
N ALA A 404 -13.37 -17.86 13.03
CA ALA A 404 -14.15 -19.08 12.88
C ALA A 404 -13.94 -20.05 14.07
N GLU A 405 -12.69 -20.31 14.45
CA GLU A 405 -12.34 -21.17 15.59
C GLU A 405 -12.88 -20.59 16.92
N SER A 406 -12.89 -19.27 17.08
CA SER A 406 -13.46 -18.61 18.27
C SER A 406 -14.99 -18.71 18.37
N LEU A 407 -15.65 -19.09 17.27
CA LEU A 407 -17.09 -19.33 17.16
C LEU A 407 -17.42 -20.83 17.11
N ASP A 408 -16.46 -21.69 17.44
CA ASP A 408 -16.60 -23.15 17.38
C ASP A 408 -16.93 -23.68 15.96
N LEU A 409 -16.39 -23.02 14.91
CA LEU A 409 -16.57 -23.39 13.49
C LEU A 409 -15.26 -23.93 12.88
N ASP A 410 -14.73 -25.01 13.45
CA ASP A 410 -13.41 -25.57 13.09
C ASP A 410 -13.28 -25.95 11.61
N GLU A 411 -14.32 -26.49 10.98
CA GLU A 411 -14.28 -26.85 9.56
C GLU A 411 -14.14 -25.61 8.65
N VAL A 412 -14.76 -24.49 9.05
CA VAL A 412 -14.63 -23.21 8.34
C VAL A 412 -13.22 -22.66 8.52
N GLY A 413 -12.68 -22.75 9.75
CA GLY A 413 -11.30 -22.39 10.05
C GLY A 413 -10.29 -23.18 9.20
N GLU A 414 -10.41 -24.51 9.17
CA GLU A 414 -9.49 -25.36 8.41
C GLU A 414 -9.60 -25.12 6.89
N TYR A 415 -10.80 -24.88 6.36
CA TYR A 415 -10.99 -24.53 4.94
C TYR A 415 -10.17 -23.30 4.54
N TRP A 416 -10.26 -22.21 5.30
CA TRP A 416 -9.51 -20.99 5.01
C TRP A 416 -8.02 -21.13 5.30
N ARG A 417 -7.65 -21.94 6.30
CA ARG A 417 -6.24 -22.25 6.62
C ARG A 417 -5.51 -22.90 5.46
N GLN A 418 -6.19 -23.67 4.61
CA GLN A 418 -5.60 -24.26 3.40
C GLN A 418 -5.05 -23.22 2.42
N VAL A 419 -5.62 -22.00 2.37
CA VAL A 419 -5.13 -20.93 1.50
C VAL A 419 -3.70 -20.53 1.89
N VAL A 420 -3.41 -20.43 3.19
CA VAL A 420 -2.07 -20.10 3.71
C VAL A 420 -1.13 -21.29 3.57
N LYS A 421 -1.56 -22.50 3.95
CA LYS A 421 -0.76 -23.73 3.80
C LYS A 421 -0.28 -23.93 2.35
N MET A 422 -1.13 -23.68 1.37
CA MET A 422 -0.77 -23.77 -0.06
C MET A 422 0.24 -22.68 -0.47
N ASN A 423 0.13 -21.47 0.10
CA ASN A 423 1.09 -20.40 -0.15
C ASN A 423 2.48 -20.74 0.41
N ASP A 424 2.54 -21.29 1.62
CA ASP A 424 3.79 -21.75 2.25
C ASP A 424 4.41 -22.90 1.44
N TYR A 425 3.61 -23.91 1.05
CA TYR A 425 4.05 -24.99 0.18
C TYR A 425 4.64 -24.48 -1.16
N GLN A 426 4.04 -23.45 -1.76
CA GLN A 426 4.50 -22.85 -3.00
C GLN A 426 5.92 -22.25 -2.88
N ARG A 427 6.21 -21.61 -1.75
CA ARG A 427 7.54 -21.03 -1.47
C ARG A 427 8.55 -22.13 -1.22
N ASP A 428 8.23 -23.09 -0.35
CA ASP A 428 9.10 -24.21 -0.01
C ASP A 428 9.50 -25.02 -1.25
N ARG A 429 8.54 -25.36 -2.10
CA ARG A 429 8.80 -26.17 -3.30
C ARG A 429 9.63 -25.42 -4.34
N PHE A 430 9.53 -24.08 -4.38
CA PHE A 430 10.36 -23.25 -5.25
C PHE A 430 11.81 -23.29 -4.79
N THR A 431 12.07 -23.02 -3.50
CA THR A 431 13.44 -23.04 -2.95
C THR A 431 14.07 -24.43 -3.02
N LYS A 432 13.31 -25.49 -2.70
CA LYS A 432 13.79 -26.88 -2.86
C LYS A 432 14.18 -27.21 -4.30
N ARG A 433 13.52 -26.62 -5.30
CA ARG A 433 13.89 -26.79 -6.71
C ARG A 433 15.19 -26.10 -7.03
N VAL A 434 15.41 -24.88 -6.52
CA VAL A 434 16.68 -24.14 -6.67
C VAL A 434 17.84 -25.00 -6.17
N VAL A 435 17.75 -25.49 -4.93
CA VAL A 435 18.76 -26.34 -4.30
C VAL A 435 19.00 -27.61 -5.12
N LYS A 436 17.92 -28.28 -5.56
CA LYS A 436 18.02 -29.50 -6.37
C LYS A 436 18.74 -29.27 -7.70
N CYS A 437 18.39 -28.21 -8.44
CA CYS A 437 19.02 -27.87 -9.72
C CYS A 437 20.49 -27.42 -9.57
N LEU A 438 20.90 -27.01 -8.37
CA LEU A 438 22.27 -26.67 -8.02
C LEU A 438 23.03 -27.83 -7.34
N ASN A 439 22.61 -29.07 -7.62
CA ASN A 439 23.23 -30.31 -7.15
C ASN A 439 23.10 -30.55 -5.63
N ASN A 440 21.98 -30.12 -5.04
CA ASN A 440 21.67 -30.28 -3.61
C ASN A 440 22.69 -29.62 -2.66
N THR A 441 23.36 -28.54 -3.10
CA THR A 441 24.24 -27.76 -2.24
C THR A 441 24.38 -26.34 -2.77
N LEU A 442 24.36 -25.36 -1.85
CA LEU A 442 24.68 -23.96 -2.18
C LEU A 442 26.10 -23.56 -1.76
N ALA A 443 26.84 -24.44 -1.08
CA ALA A 443 28.19 -24.17 -0.62
C ALA A 443 29.11 -23.72 -1.77
N GLY A 444 29.81 -22.59 -1.55
CA GLY A 444 30.68 -21.99 -2.55
C GLY A 444 29.96 -21.25 -3.69
N LYS A 445 28.62 -21.25 -3.73
CA LYS A 445 27.81 -20.64 -4.79
C LYS A 445 27.30 -19.26 -4.40
N LYS A 446 27.21 -18.37 -5.40
CA LYS A 446 26.53 -17.08 -5.29
C LYS A 446 25.13 -17.19 -5.90
N ILE A 447 24.12 -16.73 -5.15
CA ILE A 447 22.72 -16.72 -5.54
C ILE A 447 22.22 -15.29 -5.53
N THR A 448 21.72 -14.79 -6.66
CA THR A 448 21.13 -13.44 -6.75
C THR A 448 19.63 -13.50 -6.61
N ILE A 449 19.06 -12.59 -5.83
CA ILE A 449 17.63 -12.32 -5.68
C ILE A 449 17.32 -11.00 -6.39
N LEU A 450 16.54 -11.07 -7.47
CA LEU A 450 16.02 -9.91 -8.18
C LEU A 450 14.58 -9.62 -7.74
N GLY A 451 14.44 -8.52 -7.00
CA GLY A 451 13.19 -8.02 -6.44
C GLY A 451 12.96 -8.46 -5.00
N TYR A 452 12.95 -7.50 -4.07
CA TYR A 452 12.71 -7.68 -2.65
C TYR A 452 11.35 -7.15 -2.19
N ALA A 453 10.76 -6.15 -2.87
CA ALA A 453 9.38 -5.72 -2.60
C ALA A 453 8.41 -6.90 -2.74
N PHE A 454 7.27 -6.88 -2.04
CA PHE A 454 6.35 -8.03 -2.14
C PHE A 454 5.64 -8.13 -3.51
N LYS A 455 5.59 -7.02 -4.26
CA LYS A 455 5.05 -6.87 -5.62
C LYS A 455 5.72 -5.71 -6.36
N LYS A 456 5.52 -5.60 -7.67
CA LYS A 456 6.06 -4.48 -8.46
C LYS A 456 5.42 -3.13 -8.10
N ASN A 457 6.12 -2.04 -8.46
CA ASN A 457 5.69 -0.64 -8.31
C ASN A 457 5.40 -0.18 -6.87
N THR A 458 6.00 -0.82 -5.88
CA THR A 458 5.96 -0.38 -4.49
C THR A 458 7.32 -0.59 -3.84
N SER A 459 7.60 0.18 -2.80
CA SER A 459 8.76 -0.01 -1.92
C SER A 459 8.40 -0.78 -0.65
N ASP A 460 7.16 -1.30 -0.55
CA ASP A 460 6.69 -2.06 0.61
C ASP A 460 7.28 -3.47 0.61
N THR A 461 7.93 -3.81 1.71
CA THR A 461 8.68 -5.05 1.90
C THR A 461 8.03 -6.00 2.91
N ARG A 462 6.96 -5.55 3.59
CA ARG A 462 6.29 -6.33 4.63
C ARG A 462 5.75 -7.64 4.06
N GLU A 463 6.00 -8.75 4.77
CA GLU A 463 5.63 -10.11 4.34
C GLU A 463 6.08 -10.41 2.90
N SER A 464 7.26 -9.90 2.50
CA SER A 464 7.82 -10.18 1.18
C SER A 464 8.16 -11.67 1.04
N PRO A 465 7.74 -12.34 -0.05
CA PRO A 465 8.17 -13.70 -0.35
C PRO A 465 9.69 -13.83 -0.48
N ALA A 466 10.39 -12.75 -0.88
CA ALA A 466 11.84 -12.75 -1.02
C ALA A 466 12.54 -13.01 0.31
N LEU A 467 12.04 -12.45 1.42
CA LEU A 467 12.62 -12.63 2.75
C LEU A 467 12.53 -14.09 3.22
N GLU A 468 11.39 -14.75 3.00
CA GLU A 468 11.23 -16.16 3.35
C GLU A 468 12.15 -17.06 2.50
N ILE A 469 12.26 -16.78 1.19
CA ILE A 469 13.22 -17.48 0.32
C ILE A 469 14.66 -17.28 0.82
N ILE A 470 15.04 -16.05 1.17
CA ILE A 470 16.37 -15.75 1.73
C ILE A 470 16.63 -16.58 2.99
N ARG A 471 15.65 -16.67 3.92
CA ARG A 471 15.80 -17.49 5.14
C ARG A 471 16.09 -18.95 4.83
N THR A 472 15.32 -19.56 3.95
CA THR A 472 15.54 -20.97 3.57
C THR A 472 16.87 -21.15 2.82
N LEU A 473 17.28 -20.20 1.98
CA LEU A 473 18.58 -20.27 1.30
C LEU A 473 19.76 -20.12 2.26
N LEU A 474 19.64 -19.32 3.33
CA LEU A 474 20.68 -19.18 4.35
C LEU A 474 20.97 -20.49 5.08
N GLU A 475 19.95 -21.34 5.28
CA GLU A 475 20.10 -22.66 5.90
C GLU A 475 20.98 -23.62 5.07
N GLU A 476 21.13 -23.37 3.77
CA GLU A 476 21.92 -24.18 2.83
C GLU A 476 23.38 -23.71 2.69
N GLY A 477 23.77 -22.66 3.43
CA GLY A 477 25.16 -22.17 3.52
C GLY A 477 25.79 -21.69 2.19
N PRO A 478 25.17 -20.76 1.44
CA PRO A 478 25.76 -20.21 0.22
C PRO A 478 27.03 -19.40 0.50
N ARG A 479 27.89 -19.24 -0.52
CA ARG A 479 29.01 -18.27 -0.45
C ARG A 479 28.48 -16.85 -0.35
N GLU A 480 27.44 -16.54 -1.11
CA GLU A 480 26.85 -15.21 -1.14
C GLU A 480 25.37 -15.27 -1.55
N ILE A 481 24.55 -14.45 -0.89
CA ILE A 481 23.20 -14.08 -1.35
C ILE A 481 23.23 -12.60 -1.75
N ALA A 482 23.13 -12.31 -3.04
CA ALA A 482 23.08 -10.95 -3.56
C ALA A 482 21.63 -10.49 -3.72
N VAL A 483 21.23 -9.36 -3.14
CA VAL A 483 19.86 -8.83 -3.26
C VAL A 483 19.87 -7.51 -4.03
N PHE A 484 19.02 -7.39 -5.04
CA PHE A 484 18.75 -6.12 -5.72
C PHE A 484 17.26 -5.92 -5.91
N ASP A 485 16.76 -4.71 -5.62
CA ASP A 485 15.39 -4.30 -5.89
C ASP A 485 15.38 -2.88 -6.50
N PRO A 486 14.61 -2.64 -7.57
CA PRO A 486 14.63 -1.36 -8.26
C PRO A 486 13.73 -0.29 -7.63
N CYS A 487 13.00 -0.59 -6.55
CA CYS A 487 12.10 0.34 -5.85
C CYS A 487 12.37 0.45 -4.34
N CYS A 488 13.00 -0.53 -3.71
CA CYS A 488 13.31 -0.50 -2.28
C CYS A 488 14.70 0.09 -2.02
N ASN A 489 14.78 1.03 -1.07
CA ASN A 489 16.05 1.58 -0.63
C ASN A 489 16.92 0.48 0.02
N PRO A 490 18.18 0.29 -0.40
CA PRO A 490 19.07 -0.72 0.17
C PRO A 490 19.24 -0.66 1.69
N LEU A 491 19.24 0.54 2.29
CA LEU A 491 19.34 0.71 3.75
C LEU A 491 18.10 0.16 4.46
N VAL A 492 16.91 0.35 3.88
CA VAL A 492 15.66 -0.19 4.43
C VAL A 492 15.67 -1.71 4.35
N ILE A 493 16.10 -2.28 3.22
CA ILE A 493 16.24 -3.73 3.06
C ILE A 493 17.21 -4.30 4.10
N ARG A 494 18.39 -3.69 4.28
CA ARG A 494 19.38 -4.13 5.27
C ARG A 494 18.83 -4.08 6.69
N GLU A 495 18.20 -2.97 7.07
CA GLU A 495 17.64 -2.80 8.40
C GLU A 495 16.51 -3.81 8.67
N GLU A 496 15.65 -4.07 7.68
CA GLU A 496 14.60 -5.08 7.83
C GLU A 496 15.17 -6.49 7.95
N ILE A 497 16.15 -6.86 7.11
CA ILE A 497 16.84 -8.16 7.22
C ILE A 497 17.51 -8.29 8.58
N ARG A 498 18.14 -7.23 9.10
CA ARG A 498 18.72 -7.21 10.44
C ARG A 498 17.67 -7.42 11.51
N GLN A 499 16.51 -6.77 11.43
CA GLN A 499 15.44 -6.92 12.41
C GLN A 499 14.82 -8.33 12.38
N LEU A 500 14.60 -8.88 11.18
CA LEU A 500 13.85 -10.11 10.99
C LEU A 500 14.73 -11.37 10.98
N CYS A 501 16.01 -11.23 10.70
CA CYS A 501 16.97 -12.33 10.61
C CYS A 501 18.23 -12.09 11.45
N GLY A 502 18.30 -11.05 12.30
CA GLY A 502 19.52 -10.65 13.02
C GLY A 502 20.15 -11.72 13.89
N LYS A 503 19.37 -12.70 14.39
CA LYS A 503 19.95 -13.87 15.10
C LYS A 503 20.88 -14.72 14.23
N LEU A 504 20.74 -14.63 12.91
CA LEU A 504 21.56 -15.34 11.93
C LEU A 504 22.77 -14.51 11.48
N ASN A 505 22.90 -13.24 11.91
CA ASN A 505 23.87 -12.27 11.40
C ASN A 505 24.08 -12.36 9.88
N PRO A 506 23.01 -12.32 9.06
CA PRO A 506 23.10 -12.74 7.67
C PRO A 506 23.82 -11.73 6.77
N LEU A 507 23.94 -10.47 7.19
CA LEU A 507 24.51 -9.39 6.37
C LEU A 507 26.05 -9.46 6.32
N GLU A 508 26.62 -9.07 5.18
CA GLU A 508 28.08 -9.01 4.94
C GLU A 508 28.80 -8.17 6.01
N GLU A 509 28.23 -7.02 6.37
CA GLU A 509 28.75 -6.13 7.41
C GLU A 509 28.75 -6.75 8.83
N ASP A 510 27.92 -7.77 9.03
CA ASP A 510 27.81 -8.54 10.28
C ASP A 510 28.55 -9.92 10.17
N GLY A 511 29.32 -10.15 9.09
CA GLY A 511 30.08 -11.37 8.83
C GLY A 511 29.31 -12.49 8.12
N GLY A 512 28.08 -12.24 7.68
CA GLY A 512 27.24 -13.19 6.95
C GLY A 512 27.40 -13.14 5.43
N PRO A 513 26.70 -14.03 4.68
CA PRO A 513 26.85 -14.14 3.23
C PRO A 513 25.95 -13.17 2.42
N LEU A 514 25.08 -12.38 3.04
CA LEU A 514 24.08 -11.57 2.34
C LEU A 514 24.57 -10.15 2.07
N LYS A 515 24.50 -9.73 0.81
CA LYS A 515 24.85 -8.37 0.38
C LYS A 515 23.71 -7.74 -0.42
N VAL A 516 23.36 -6.50 -0.07
CA VAL A 516 22.35 -5.71 -0.78
C VAL A 516 23.06 -4.74 -1.74
N TYR A 517 22.80 -4.91 -3.03
CA TYR A 517 23.44 -4.22 -4.14
C TYR A 517 22.62 -3.06 -4.65
N GLY A 518 23.31 -2.09 -5.26
CA GLY A 518 22.70 -0.92 -5.86
C GLY A 518 22.30 -1.04 -7.32
N ASN A 519 22.86 -2.01 -8.03
CA ASN A 519 22.53 -2.28 -9.41
C ASN A 519 22.46 -3.78 -9.68
N ALA A 520 21.62 -4.16 -10.64
CA ALA A 520 21.37 -5.55 -10.97
C ALA A 520 22.60 -6.25 -11.57
N TYR A 521 23.47 -5.54 -12.29
CA TYR A 521 24.62 -6.13 -12.98
C TYR A 521 25.68 -6.61 -12.00
N GLU A 522 26.06 -5.80 -11.02
CA GLU A 522 26.96 -6.20 -9.92
C GLU A 522 26.34 -7.31 -9.06
N ALA A 523 25.04 -7.22 -8.78
CA ALA A 523 24.33 -8.26 -8.06
C ALA A 523 24.40 -9.62 -8.79
N CYS A 524 24.31 -9.62 -10.12
CA CYS A 524 24.34 -10.83 -10.94
C CYS A 524 25.75 -11.31 -11.32
N SER A 525 26.77 -10.45 -11.25
CA SER A 525 28.16 -10.82 -11.56
C SER A 525 28.61 -12.03 -10.73
N ASP A 526 29.23 -13.01 -11.39
CA ASP A 526 29.70 -14.28 -10.80
C ASP A 526 28.63 -15.15 -10.13
N SER A 527 27.37 -14.96 -10.47
CA SER A 527 26.27 -15.71 -9.87
C SER A 527 26.10 -17.06 -10.53
N ASN A 528 25.86 -18.09 -9.72
CA ASN A 528 25.51 -19.43 -10.18
C ASN A 528 24.02 -19.52 -10.52
N ALA A 529 23.19 -18.77 -9.81
CA ALA A 529 21.77 -18.68 -10.07
C ALA A 529 21.24 -17.28 -9.80
N VAL A 530 20.25 -16.87 -10.60
CA VAL A 530 19.46 -15.66 -10.40
C VAL A 530 18.01 -16.06 -10.19
N LEU A 531 17.41 -15.63 -9.08
CA LEU A 531 16.02 -15.90 -8.69
C LEU A 531 15.23 -14.61 -8.87
N ILE A 532 14.20 -14.65 -9.72
CA ILE A 532 13.29 -13.53 -9.89
C ILE A 532 12.12 -13.72 -8.92
N THR A 533 12.11 -12.90 -7.87
CA THR A 533 11.15 -12.99 -6.77
C THR A 533 10.08 -11.90 -6.82
N THR A 534 10.27 -10.86 -7.63
CA THR A 534 9.26 -9.80 -7.85
C THR A 534 9.12 -9.47 -9.33
N GLU A 535 7.88 -9.27 -9.79
CA GLU A 535 7.51 -9.18 -11.20
C GLU A 535 7.77 -7.80 -11.85
N PHE A 536 8.90 -7.16 -11.54
CA PHE A 536 9.31 -5.90 -12.15
C PHE A 536 9.48 -6.02 -13.68
N ASP A 537 9.01 -5.02 -14.41
CA ASP A 537 9.02 -5.03 -15.88
C ASP A 537 10.45 -4.86 -16.43
N GLU A 538 11.35 -4.31 -15.61
CA GLU A 538 12.80 -4.19 -15.78
C GLU A 538 13.50 -5.53 -15.95
N PHE A 539 12.94 -6.61 -15.38
CA PHE A 539 13.52 -7.94 -15.43
C PHE A 539 13.11 -8.74 -16.68
N ARG A 540 12.23 -8.19 -17.53
CA ARG A 540 11.77 -8.88 -18.76
C ARG A 540 12.83 -8.82 -19.86
N ASN A 541 12.98 -9.91 -20.62
CA ASN A 541 13.88 -10.00 -21.79
C ASN A 541 13.18 -9.80 -23.15
N THR A 542 11.85 -9.66 -23.17
CA THR A 542 11.03 -9.39 -24.36
C THR A 542 10.11 -8.21 -24.12
N LYS A 543 9.72 -7.47 -25.17
CA LYS A 543 8.66 -6.44 -25.05
C LYS A 543 7.42 -7.09 -24.46
N ALA A 544 6.98 -6.60 -23.29
CA ALA A 544 5.76 -7.08 -22.64
C ALA A 544 4.64 -7.18 -23.70
N PRO A 545 3.87 -8.28 -23.73
CA PRO A 545 2.72 -8.36 -24.62
C PRO A 545 1.85 -7.12 -24.40
N LEU A 546 1.53 -6.39 -25.48
CA LEU A 546 0.48 -5.39 -25.44
C LEU A 546 -0.77 -6.08 -24.87
N PRO A 547 -1.43 -5.53 -23.83
CA PRO A 547 -2.57 -6.19 -23.21
C PRO A 547 -3.60 -6.60 -24.27
N SER A 548 -3.90 -7.91 -24.33
CA SER A 548 -4.84 -8.47 -25.29
C SER A 548 -6.22 -7.82 -25.12
N LEU A 549 -6.72 -7.20 -26.20
CA LEU A 549 -7.93 -6.39 -26.29
C LEU A 549 -9.09 -6.81 -25.38
N ARG A 550 -9.60 -5.85 -24.58
CA ARG A 550 -11.04 -5.54 -24.49
C ARG A 550 -11.33 -4.15 -23.89
N ARG A 551 -11.28 -3.17 -24.80
CA ARG A 551 -12.05 -1.93 -25.03
C ARG A 551 -11.04 -0.91 -25.54
N SER A 552 -11.34 -0.31 -26.69
CA SER A 552 -10.55 0.76 -27.30
C SER A 552 -10.27 1.88 -26.29
N THR A 553 -9.16 1.78 -25.58
CA THR A 553 -8.39 2.94 -25.14
C THR A 553 -7.12 2.86 -25.95
N THR A 554 -7.00 3.79 -26.89
CA THR A 554 -5.84 3.99 -27.76
C THR A 554 -4.54 3.92 -26.96
N SER A 555 -3.85 2.79 -27.05
CA SER A 555 -2.54 2.55 -26.46
C SER A 555 -1.46 3.29 -27.25
N GLY A 556 -0.73 4.20 -26.59
CA GLY A 556 0.56 4.76 -27.06
C GLY A 556 0.61 6.27 -27.32
N VAL A 557 -0.54 6.93 -27.39
CA VAL A 557 -0.62 8.39 -27.47
C VAL A 557 -1.16 8.88 -26.14
N THR A 558 -0.37 9.63 -25.38
CA THR A 558 -0.92 10.50 -24.34
C THR A 558 -1.89 11.41 -25.07
N PHE A 559 -3.19 11.22 -24.86
CA PHE A 559 -4.21 12.06 -25.49
C PHE A 559 -4.19 13.40 -24.76
N ASP A 560 -4.17 14.52 -25.50
CA ASP A 560 -4.38 15.83 -24.90
C ASP A 560 -5.77 15.80 -24.25
N PRO A 561 -5.90 15.96 -22.93
CA PRO A 561 -7.20 15.83 -22.27
C PRO A 561 -8.16 16.97 -22.62
N ARG A 562 -7.75 17.94 -23.46
CA ARG A 562 -8.56 19.06 -23.92
C ARG A 562 -9.22 18.81 -25.28
N PRO A 563 -10.41 19.39 -25.52
CA PRO A 563 -11.21 20.13 -24.53
C PRO A 563 -11.75 19.20 -23.45
N PHE A 564 -11.86 19.71 -22.22
CA PHE A 564 -12.34 18.87 -21.11
C PHE A 564 -13.80 18.46 -21.32
N GLN A 565 -14.16 17.27 -20.84
CA GLN A 565 -15.52 16.72 -21.03
C GLN A 565 -16.58 17.43 -20.17
N SER A 566 -16.17 18.10 -19.09
CA SER A 566 -17.04 18.85 -18.19
C SER A 566 -16.79 20.35 -18.27
N LEU A 567 -17.88 21.13 -18.13
CA LEU A 567 -17.83 22.60 -18.05
C LEU A 567 -17.04 23.09 -16.83
N GLU A 568 -17.18 22.41 -15.70
CA GLU A 568 -16.35 22.65 -14.51
C GLU A 568 -15.11 21.76 -14.55
N ILE A 569 -13.95 22.38 -14.39
CA ILE A 569 -12.65 21.70 -14.46
C ILE A 569 -12.28 21.20 -13.08
N ARG A 570 -12.11 19.89 -12.97
CA ARG A 570 -11.71 19.24 -11.72
C ARG A 570 -10.20 19.27 -11.59
N GLN A 571 -9.70 19.25 -10.36
CA GLN A 571 -8.25 19.17 -10.12
C GLN A 571 -7.62 17.91 -10.73
N ALA A 572 -8.39 16.82 -10.83
CA ALA A 572 -7.95 15.61 -11.53
C ALA A 572 -7.73 15.85 -13.04
N ASP A 573 -8.53 16.69 -13.68
CA ASP A 573 -8.39 17.04 -15.10
C ASP A 573 -7.10 17.85 -15.32
N VAL A 574 -6.81 18.77 -14.40
CA VAL A 574 -5.58 19.58 -14.40
C VAL A 574 -4.34 18.72 -14.23
N LEU A 575 -4.33 17.77 -13.28
CA LEU A 575 -3.22 16.81 -13.12
C LEU A 575 -3.04 15.94 -14.37
N THR A 576 -4.14 15.55 -15.03
CA THR A 576 -4.08 14.78 -16.28
C THR A 576 -3.44 15.60 -17.40
N LEU A 577 -3.80 16.88 -17.51
CA LEU A 577 -3.18 17.80 -18.47
C LEU A 577 -1.70 18.03 -18.17
N GLN A 578 -1.34 18.24 -16.91
CA GLN A 578 0.06 18.41 -16.50
C GLN A 578 0.91 17.20 -16.93
N LYS A 579 0.44 15.98 -16.65
CA LYS A 579 1.10 14.74 -17.08
C LYS A 579 1.22 14.63 -18.59
N TYR A 580 0.19 15.04 -19.34
CA TYR A 580 0.25 15.09 -20.80
C TYR A 580 1.35 16.04 -21.29
N LEU A 581 1.41 17.26 -20.76
CA LEU A 581 2.39 18.28 -21.16
C LEU A 581 3.83 17.87 -20.81
N MET A 582 4.06 17.30 -19.62
CA MET A 582 5.37 16.75 -19.23
C MET A 582 5.83 15.68 -20.22
N ALA A 583 4.95 14.73 -20.56
CA ALA A 583 5.27 13.66 -21.49
C ALA A 583 5.55 14.15 -22.93
N GLN A 584 5.06 15.33 -23.32
CA GLN A 584 5.38 15.95 -24.62
C GLN A 584 6.77 16.60 -24.61
N GLN A 585 7.14 17.28 -23.51
CA GLN A 585 8.47 17.91 -23.36
C GLN A 585 9.59 16.87 -23.44
N ASP A 586 9.42 15.71 -22.79
CA ASP A 586 10.40 14.61 -22.85
C ASP A 586 10.63 14.07 -24.27
N ARG A 587 9.58 14.07 -25.10
CA ARG A 587 9.68 13.61 -26.51
C ARG A 587 10.44 14.59 -27.39
N LEU A 588 10.44 15.87 -27.06
CA LEU A 588 11.00 16.95 -27.88
C LEU A 588 12.49 17.25 -27.58
N LYS A 589 13.07 16.65 -26.52
CA LYS A 589 14.50 16.83 -26.13
C LYS A 589 14.94 18.30 -26.02
N GLU A 590 14.05 19.20 -25.60
CA GLU A 590 14.40 20.62 -25.39
C GLU A 590 15.23 20.82 -24.10
N PRO A 591 16.04 21.89 -23.99
CA PRO A 591 16.87 22.14 -22.81
C PRO A 591 16.02 22.35 -21.55
N VAL A 592 16.30 21.55 -20.52
CA VAL A 592 15.53 21.50 -19.27
C VAL A 592 15.78 22.75 -18.42
N THR A 593 14.87 23.72 -18.48
CA THR A 593 14.73 24.75 -17.44
C THR A 593 13.47 24.42 -16.61
N SER A 594 13.68 23.74 -15.48
CA SER A 594 12.70 23.22 -14.49
C SER A 594 11.46 22.49 -15.06
N SER A 595 11.55 21.17 -15.24
CA SER A 595 10.61 20.31 -15.98
C SER A 595 9.35 19.82 -15.25
N ASP A 596 9.22 19.99 -13.93
CA ASP A 596 8.25 19.19 -13.17
C ASP A 596 6.85 19.81 -13.03
N ASP A 597 6.67 21.03 -13.54
CA ASP A 597 5.44 21.80 -13.42
C ASP A 597 5.20 22.69 -14.66
N PRO A 598 4.82 22.09 -15.81
CA PRO A 598 4.59 22.82 -17.05
C PRO A 598 3.44 23.83 -16.96
N LEU A 599 2.61 23.78 -15.91
CA LEU A 599 1.52 24.72 -15.68
C LEU A 599 1.87 25.82 -14.66
N GLY A 600 3.07 25.77 -14.06
CA GLY A 600 3.51 26.73 -13.04
C GLY A 600 2.61 26.79 -11.79
N ARG A 601 1.90 25.70 -11.49
CA ARG A 601 0.91 25.65 -10.41
C ARG A 601 1.51 25.34 -9.04
N TYR A 602 2.58 24.59 -8.98
CA TYR A 602 3.10 24.09 -7.73
C TYR A 602 3.81 25.19 -6.94
N ILE A 603 3.50 25.27 -5.65
CA ILE A 603 4.24 26.12 -4.71
C ILE A 603 5.63 25.53 -4.49
N VAL A 604 6.66 26.38 -4.52
CA VAL A 604 8.05 25.96 -4.30
C VAL A 604 8.17 25.25 -2.96
N GLU A 605 8.69 24.02 -2.96
CA GLU A 605 8.86 23.23 -1.74
C GLU A 605 9.98 23.85 -0.88
N PRO A 606 9.81 23.91 0.46
CA PRO A 606 10.88 24.37 1.34
C PRO A 606 12.07 23.42 1.29
N GLU A 607 13.27 23.95 1.50
CA GLU A 607 14.47 23.12 1.63
C GLU A 607 14.34 22.16 2.81
N CYS A 608 14.82 20.92 2.62
CA CYS A 608 14.92 19.98 3.73
C CYS A 608 16.00 20.41 4.73
N ALA A 609 15.86 19.99 5.98
CA ALA A 609 16.94 20.14 6.96
C ALA A 609 18.24 19.47 6.47
N ASN A 610 19.39 20.02 6.86
CA ASN A 610 20.72 19.57 6.41
C ASN A 610 21.02 18.10 6.76
N ASP A 611 20.36 17.57 7.80
CA ASP A 611 20.49 16.19 8.26
C ASP A 611 19.45 15.25 7.63
N CYS A 612 18.70 15.69 6.61
CA CYS A 612 17.68 14.89 5.95
C CYS A 612 18.31 13.62 5.35
N PRO A 613 18.01 12.42 5.91
CA PRO A 613 18.62 11.18 5.47
C PRO A 613 18.20 10.83 4.03
N ASP A 614 17.02 11.28 3.60
CA ASP A 614 16.51 11.07 2.24
C ASP A 614 17.24 11.96 1.22
N CYS A 615 17.52 13.23 1.54
CA CYS A 615 18.38 14.08 0.69
C CYS A 615 19.80 13.52 0.57
N ARG A 616 20.36 13.05 1.69
CA ARG A 616 21.69 12.43 1.71
C ARG A 616 21.71 11.14 0.91
N ALA A 617 20.71 10.27 1.10
CA ALA A 617 20.56 9.05 0.31
C ALA A 617 20.33 9.36 -1.17
N GLU A 618 19.63 10.43 -1.52
CA GLU A 618 19.45 10.88 -2.90
C GLU A 618 20.77 11.36 -3.51
N LEU A 619 21.56 12.15 -2.78
CA LEU A 619 22.93 12.50 -3.16
C LEU A 619 23.81 11.25 -3.34
N ASP A 620 23.84 10.36 -2.34
CA ASP A 620 24.60 9.11 -2.38
C ASP A 620 24.13 8.23 -3.55
N SER A 621 22.84 8.23 -3.88
CA SER A 621 22.26 7.49 -5.01
C SER A 621 22.63 8.05 -6.37
N LYS A 622 22.71 9.38 -6.52
CA LYS A 622 23.18 10.01 -7.76
C LYS A 622 24.65 9.71 -8.02
N VAL A 623 25.44 9.51 -6.96
CA VAL A 623 26.87 9.16 -7.03
C VAL A 623 27.10 7.68 -7.34
N SER A 624 26.17 6.79 -6.95
CA SER A 624 26.34 5.33 -6.97
C SER A 624 25.42 4.58 -7.95
N GLY A 625 24.39 5.25 -8.48
CA GLY A 625 23.34 4.64 -9.30
C GLY A 625 22.23 3.94 -8.52
N PHE A 626 22.07 4.16 -7.20
CA PHE A 626 21.03 3.50 -6.39
C PHE A 626 19.61 3.91 -6.82
N ALA A 627 18.67 2.96 -6.83
CA ALA A 627 17.24 3.28 -6.81
C ALA A 627 16.85 3.74 -5.39
N THR A 628 16.51 5.00 -5.20
CA THR A 628 16.07 5.52 -3.89
C THR A 628 14.63 5.19 -3.55
N GLY A 629 13.87 4.58 -4.47
CA GLY A 629 12.42 4.45 -4.36
C GLY A 629 11.68 5.80 -4.32
N LEU A 630 12.39 6.93 -4.36
CA LEU A 630 11.91 8.28 -4.05
C LEU A 630 12.61 9.38 -4.89
N GLY A 631 13.27 9.02 -6.00
CA GLY A 631 14.05 9.98 -6.79
C GLY A 631 13.20 11.10 -7.36
N ASN A 632 13.68 12.35 -7.20
CA ASN A 632 13.14 13.56 -7.83
C ASN A 632 13.37 13.64 -9.35
N GLU A 633 13.78 12.56 -9.99
CA GLU A 633 14.00 12.53 -11.42
C GLU A 633 13.28 11.30 -11.93
N GLU A 634 12.31 11.56 -12.81
CA GLU A 634 11.76 10.64 -13.80
C GLU A 634 11.65 9.18 -13.34
N TYR A 635 10.41 8.69 -13.27
CA TYR A 635 10.15 7.33 -13.72
C TYR A 635 10.50 7.27 -15.23
N LYS A 636 11.78 7.44 -15.61
CA LYS A 636 12.31 6.91 -16.86
C LYS A 636 11.84 5.49 -16.82
N THR A 637 11.18 5.03 -17.88
CA THR A 637 10.92 3.60 -18.09
C THR A 637 12.23 2.89 -17.78
N LYS A 638 12.33 2.30 -16.58
CA LYS A 638 13.61 1.81 -16.08
C LYS A 638 14.11 0.84 -17.13
N GLU A 639 15.27 1.16 -17.69
CA GLU A 639 15.79 0.39 -18.81
C GLU A 639 15.85 -1.07 -18.39
N ARG A 640 15.36 -1.94 -19.27
CA ARG A 640 15.36 -3.35 -18.97
C ARG A 640 16.79 -3.85 -18.85
N ILE A 641 16.97 -4.81 -17.97
CA ILE A 641 18.26 -5.46 -17.81
C ILE A 641 18.68 -6.08 -19.14
N ASP A 642 19.92 -5.78 -19.56
CA ASP A 642 20.56 -6.50 -20.65
C ASP A 642 20.93 -7.91 -20.18
N TRP A 643 20.03 -8.85 -20.44
CA TRP A 643 20.22 -10.26 -20.10
C TRP A 643 21.41 -10.90 -20.84
N ALA A 644 21.82 -10.38 -22.00
CA ALA A 644 23.02 -10.88 -22.67
C ALA A 644 24.28 -10.50 -21.90
N ARG A 645 24.33 -9.29 -21.34
CA ARG A 645 25.39 -8.90 -20.39
C ARG A 645 25.36 -9.75 -19.13
N VAL A 646 24.21 -9.88 -18.48
CA VAL A 646 24.07 -10.71 -17.27
C VAL A 646 24.54 -12.14 -17.53
N ALA A 647 24.11 -12.76 -18.63
CA ALA A 647 24.51 -14.11 -18.97
C ALA A 647 26.03 -14.26 -19.17
N ARG A 648 26.70 -13.28 -19.79
CA ARG A 648 28.18 -13.31 -19.95
C ARG A 648 28.91 -13.32 -18.61
N ASP A 649 28.40 -12.56 -17.65
CA ASP A 649 29.04 -12.33 -16.36
C ASP A 649 28.67 -13.40 -15.30
N MET A 650 27.76 -14.32 -15.62
CA MET A 650 27.36 -15.44 -14.75
C MET A 650 28.29 -16.66 -14.87
N GLN A 651 28.34 -17.45 -13.79
CA GLN A 651 29.09 -18.71 -13.73
C GLN A 651 28.36 -19.82 -14.50
N VAL A 652 29.13 -20.70 -15.17
CA VAL A 652 28.59 -21.85 -15.91
C VAL A 652 28.52 -23.08 -14.98
N PRO A 653 27.40 -23.83 -14.93
CA PRO A 653 26.14 -23.62 -15.65
C PRO A 653 25.33 -22.44 -15.09
N ARG A 654 24.72 -21.66 -15.99
CA ARG A 654 23.96 -20.45 -15.67
C ARG A 654 22.49 -20.79 -15.42
N TRP A 655 21.97 -20.50 -14.24
CA TRP A 655 20.57 -20.73 -13.91
C TRP A 655 19.79 -19.44 -13.67
N VAL A 656 18.58 -19.38 -14.22
CA VAL A 656 17.56 -18.39 -13.85
C VAL A 656 16.32 -19.13 -13.37
N PHE A 657 15.90 -18.83 -12.15
CA PHE A 657 14.65 -19.34 -11.59
C PHE A 657 13.63 -18.23 -11.62
N ASP A 658 12.72 -18.30 -12.58
CA ASP A 658 11.66 -17.32 -12.76
C ASP A 658 10.45 -17.67 -11.91
N GLY A 659 10.43 -17.10 -10.71
CA GLY A 659 9.34 -17.26 -9.76
C GLY A 659 8.05 -16.52 -10.15
N ARG A 660 8.10 -15.66 -11.18
CA ARG A 660 7.02 -14.72 -11.51
C ARG A 660 6.55 -14.78 -12.97
N GLY A 661 7.21 -15.58 -13.80
CA GLY A 661 6.87 -15.75 -15.22
C GLY A 661 7.06 -14.47 -16.03
N VAL A 662 8.17 -13.74 -15.78
CA VAL A 662 8.48 -12.48 -16.46
C VAL A 662 9.51 -12.62 -17.58
N VAL A 663 10.31 -13.69 -17.61
CA VAL A 663 11.29 -13.93 -18.68
C VAL A 663 10.76 -14.92 -19.73
N ASP A 664 11.12 -14.65 -20.99
CA ASP A 664 10.99 -15.61 -22.08
C ASP A 664 12.12 -16.64 -22.02
N ALA A 665 11.78 -17.87 -21.65
CA ALA A 665 12.74 -18.97 -21.50
C ALA A 665 13.44 -19.31 -22.83
N ASP A 666 12.77 -19.16 -23.98
CA ASP A 666 13.38 -19.41 -25.30
C ASP A 666 14.47 -18.40 -25.63
N GLY A 667 14.20 -17.12 -25.37
CA GLY A 667 15.20 -16.05 -25.46
C GLY A 667 16.41 -16.27 -24.56
N MET A 668 16.18 -16.70 -23.31
CA MET A 668 17.26 -16.99 -22.36
C MET A 668 18.10 -18.20 -22.75
N ALA A 669 17.48 -19.26 -23.29
CA ALA A 669 18.19 -20.45 -23.75
C ALA A 669 19.21 -20.15 -24.85
N LYS A 670 18.89 -19.19 -25.75
CA LYS A 670 19.82 -18.72 -26.79
C LYS A 670 21.07 -18.03 -26.22
N LEU A 671 21.00 -17.54 -24.99
CA LEU A 671 22.12 -16.96 -24.25
C LEU A 671 22.90 -18.02 -23.43
N GLY A 672 22.55 -19.30 -23.56
CA GLY A 672 23.15 -20.39 -22.78
C GLY A 672 22.74 -20.36 -21.30
N VAL A 673 21.56 -19.81 -20.99
CA VAL A 673 20.98 -19.76 -19.64
C VAL A 673 19.87 -20.80 -19.52
N ARG A 674 19.92 -21.61 -18.46
CA ARG A 674 18.87 -22.57 -18.12
C ARG A 674 17.80 -21.88 -17.30
N VAL A 675 16.54 -22.01 -17.70
CA VAL A 675 15.40 -21.36 -17.04
C VAL A 675 14.46 -22.39 -16.42
N GLU A 676 14.16 -22.21 -15.14
CA GLU A 676 13.09 -22.90 -14.43
C GLU A 676 12.00 -21.89 -14.07
N SER A 677 10.78 -22.09 -14.57
CA SER A 677 9.65 -21.21 -14.31
C SER A 677 8.59 -21.91 -13.47
N VAL A 678 7.92 -21.17 -12.58
CA VAL A 678 6.75 -21.68 -11.87
C VAL A 678 5.65 -22.02 -12.87
N GLY A 679 5.09 -23.23 -12.77
CA GLY A 679 3.92 -23.66 -13.53
C GLY A 679 4.19 -24.12 -14.97
N ARG A 680 5.46 -24.26 -15.36
CA ARG A 680 5.86 -24.85 -16.64
C ARG A 680 6.83 -25.99 -16.41
N LYS A 681 6.79 -27.02 -17.26
CA LYS A 681 7.76 -28.12 -17.18
C LYS A 681 9.16 -27.58 -17.52
N GLY A 682 10.10 -27.78 -16.61
CA GLY A 682 11.52 -27.47 -16.83
C GLY A 682 12.03 -28.16 -18.10
N ARG A 683 12.82 -27.43 -18.89
CA ARG A 683 13.46 -27.98 -20.10
C ARG A 683 14.79 -28.60 -19.67
N ASN A 684 14.86 -29.94 -19.73
CA ASN A 684 16.07 -30.71 -19.43
C ASN A 684 17.22 -30.37 -20.37
#